data_AF-A0A349DCT0-F1
#
_entry.id   AF-A0A349DCT0-F1
#
_cell.length_a   1.000
_cell.length_b   1.000
_cell.length_c   1.000
_cell.angle_alpha   90.00
_cell.angle_beta   90.00
_cell.angle_gamma   90.00
#
_symmetry.space_group_name_H-M   'P 1'
#
loop_
_entity.id
_entity.type
_entity.pdbx_description
1 polymer ?
#
loop_
_entity_poly.entity_id
_entity_poly.type
_entity_poly.pdbx_seq_one_letter_code
_entity_poly.pdbx_strand_id
1 'polypeptide(L)'
;MKTVRSFAGVLLSVILIIASVAFPTAAQTSGAETMANLIVFVKFPEDTTTEVADNTQKIMMYYNDTSKMYVGSSIDFSFKKYISEISRGKLNVNNIFPQLDGDTITPFTLAASHDNSNDTSIIQEVIGAFNSGKIKMPSDKLDNKYSGVVDNLTVIIQGKCPSDSDFMWPHKSVTEVSTKIKNNCQVGNYNFIDSYSVTGAVAACQGVITHEFLHSVGLPDLYRRSGTDGTPVGIWDIMAHDSFFMQYPLSYQRYKLGWIPMQQITQSGTYTLDPVSDPNSDTILYEIKTPMSASESFMLEYRKKITDNYSNLGFETKIPSSGLLIYRVNKSVVNQTNAWGEDYLYVYRPGETSTSASAGDFFKSALDPNDNRTSFGVADFDAPLTDGTIFYSNGTNSGIVISDVKYNDDSSQITFHVEFPDYSSLGLWELVPNDIAMEATGINIDTDSEGNIYANVMGRESWNFVNKVFKYNGTSWTALGSVFSNVSSMTLKVYNDIPYVLYLNSSGKPVLAKYNGASWQTVYTDNSVSYPNDLQLFLGDSGFYGAWTVDGTTLSIKKITPSGVTNVNSSLTADYFANPSLSTVGTYIYVTYCNFAFGGGTQYTQVKRYNLTTGQWENIQIPNPLVSSNLHRSIGYNGEYWMIAAASGSKPIIVKVDGDSKVTQYEVPTTITNILEASMDISENGTVCASLIASGEDSQILYLDSGEWKQLGGSPCSNCQAADMTIYKNRVYLGSVLTGTGAISLTYKDLPEKEMPDLISVESQTVSVADGYITGLPQKAANLNLYLETTNGGYFRYDNVCTGGQVLLYTADGVLVRRYTIIIKGDVNGDGVADGCDAVIINAMAAGMLTLPEYYIKAADTDADGNITESDNEYPINCGLGL
;
A
#
# COMPACT_ATOMS: atom_id res chain seq x y z
N MET A 1 30.14 8.83 -0.24
CA MET A 1 29.28 9.28 -1.36
C MET A 1 28.17 8.27 -1.72
N LYS A 2 27.64 7.50 -0.75
CA LYS A 2 26.47 6.60 -0.93
C LYS A 2 25.21 7.07 -0.20
N THR A 3 25.32 8.17 0.56
CA THR A 3 24.29 8.68 1.51
C THR A 3 23.45 9.84 0.98
N VAL A 4 23.66 10.29 -0.27
CA VAL A 4 22.84 11.35 -0.91
C VAL A 4 21.64 10.76 -1.69
N ARG A 5 21.47 9.43 -1.68
CA ARG A 5 20.40 8.73 -2.42
C ARG A 5 19.02 8.79 -1.76
N SER A 6 18.89 9.08 -0.46
CA SER A 6 17.57 9.06 0.22
C SER A 6 16.72 10.32 -0.02
N PHE A 7 17.33 11.49 -0.22
CA PHE A 7 16.59 12.72 -0.58
C PHE A 7 16.46 12.91 -2.10
N ALA A 8 17.42 12.39 -2.87
CA ALA A 8 17.32 12.35 -4.34
C ALA A 8 16.26 11.35 -4.82
N GLY A 9 16.00 10.25 -4.09
CA GLY A 9 14.97 9.27 -4.44
C GLY A 9 13.54 9.83 -4.43
N VAL A 10 13.24 10.75 -3.51
CA VAL A 10 11.93 11.43 -3.41
C VAL A 10 11.83 12.59 -4.41
N LEU A 11 12.94 13.29 -4.71
CA LEU A 11 12.94 14.38 -5.69
C LEU A 11 12.95 13.87 -7.15
N LEU A 12 13.57 12.71 -7.43
CA LEU A 12 13.60 12.09 -8.76
C LEU A 12 12.27 11.42 -9.11
N SER A 13 11.56 10.87 -8.11
CA SER A 13 10.18 10.40 -8.28
C SER A 13 9.17 11.55 -8.48
N VAL A 14 9.44 12.73 -7.93
CA VAL A 14 8.64 13.95 -8.20
C VAL A 14 8.89 14.55 -9.60
N ILE A 15 10.09 14.35 -10.19
CA ILE A 15 10.41 14.84 -11.54
C ILE A 15 9.94 13.86 -12.65
N LEU A 16 9.87 12.56 -12.37
CA LEU A 16 9.41 11.56 -13.36
C LEU A 16 7.87 11.41 -13.47
N ILE A 17 7.10 12.05 -12.57
CA ILE A 17 5.62 12.11 -12.65
C ILE A 17 5.12 13.17 -13.64
N ILE A 18 6.02 14.00 -14.21
CA ILE A 18 5.66 15.13 -15.09
C ILE A 18 5.05 14.69 -16.44
N ALA A 19 5.09 13.39 -16.81
CA ALA A 19 4.61 12.91 -18.12
C ALA A 19 3.31 12.09 -18.10
N SER A 20 2.52 12.10 -17.03
CA SER A 20 1.17 11.51 -17.06
C SER A 20 0.14 12.48 -16.52
N VAL A 21 -0.58 13.15 -17.43
CA VAL A 21 -1.91 13.64 -17.08
C VAL A 21 -2.74 12.38 -16.82
N ALA A 22 -2.89 12.02 -15.55
CA ALA A 22 -3.83 11.00 -15.13
C ALA A 22 -5.23 11.50 -15.52
N PHE A 23 -5.75 10.96 -16.62
CA PHE A 23 -7.16 11.11 -16.92
C PHE A 23 -7.93 10.32 -15.86
N PRO A 24 -9.04 10.86 -15.33
CA PRO A 24 -9.90 10.08 -14.47
C PRO A 24 -10.24 8.77 -15.19
N THR A 25 -10.24 7.66 -14.44
CA THR A 25 -10.89 6.42 -14.84
C THR A 25 -12.35 6.76 -15.14
N ALA A 26 -12.63 7.08 -16.40
CA ALA A 26 -13.98 7.36 -16.84
C ALA A 26 -14.79 6.08 -16.59
N ALA A 27 -15.88 6.24 -15.84
CA ALA A 27 -16.92 5.24 -15.74
C ALA A 27 -17.27 4.69 -17.13
N GLN A 28 -17.53 3.39 -17.22
CA GLN A 28 -18.00 2.68 -18.42
C GLN A 28 -18.99 3.55 -19.23
N THR A 29 -18.49 4.23 -20.25
CA THR A 29 -19.33 4.86 -21.27
C THR A 29 -19.79 3.74 -22.18
N SER A 30 -21.08 3.40 -22.12
CA SER A 30 -21.67 2.31 -22.90
C SER A 30 -21.84 2.63 -24.40
N GLY A 31 -21.19 3.69 -24.90
CA GLY A 31 -21.32 4.19 -26.27
C GLY A 31 -19.99 4.16 -27.01
N ALA A 32 -20.05 4.01 -28.34
CA ALA A 32 -18.87 4.09 -29.19
C ALA A 32 -18.23 5.49 -29.10
N GLU A 33 -16.96 5.54 -28.73
CA GLU A 33 -16.15 6.76 -28.68
C GLU A 33 -15.52 7.05 -30.05
N THR A 34 -15.28 8.33 -30.32
CA THR A 34 -14.52 8.78 -31.50
C THR A 34 -13.30 9.55 -31.03
N MET A 35 -12.13 9.26 -31.62
CA MET A 35 -10.92 10.05 -31.46
C MET A 35 -10.44 10.58 -32.81
N ALA A 36 -10.04 11.85 -32.85
CA ALA A 36 -9.30 12.40 -33.97
C ALA A 36 -7.82 12.03 -33.88
N ASN A 37 -7.24 11.56 -34.97
CA ASN A 37 -5.81 11.41 -35.13
C ASN A 37 -5.32 12.42 -36.17
N LEU A 38 -4.76 13.54 -35.72
CA LEU A 38 -4.24 14.59 -36.59
C LEU A 38 -2.84 14.23 -37.06
N ILE A 39 -2.67 13.91 -38.35
CA ILE A 39 -1.42 13.38 -38.89
C ILE A 39 -0.70 14.46 -39.70
N VAL A 40 0.39 14.98 -39.16
CA VAL A 40 1.19 16.08 -39.73
C VAL A 40 2.50 15.53 -40.27
N PHE A 41 2.91 15.97 -41.46
CA PHE A 41 4.16 15.56 -42.10
C PHE A 41 5.14 16.72 -42.08
N VAL A 42 6.34 16.50 -41.56
CA VAL A 42 7.39 17.52 -41.52
C VAL A 42 8.65 16.99 -42.19
N LYS A 43 9.56 17.89 -42.57
CA LYS A 43 10.89 17.52 -43.03
C LYS A 43 11.92 18.54 -42.59
N PHE A 44 13.16 18.12 -42.40
CA PHE A 44 14.26 19.04 -42.16
C PHE A 44 14.67 19.77 -43.43
N PRO A 45 15.23 21.00 -43.35
CA PRO A 45 15.61 21.78 -44.51
C PRO A 45 16.67 21.11 -45.38
N GLU A 46 17.52 20.26 -44.81
CA GLU A 46 18.50 19.41 -45.50
C GLU A 46 17.89 18.23 -46.27
N ASP A 47 16.65 17.83 -45.96
CA ASP A 47 15.98 16.73 -46.66
C ASP A 47 15.31 17.21 -47.97
N THR A 48 15.93 16.78 -49.07
CA THR A 48 15.53 17.09 -50.45
C THR A 48 14.79 15.95 -51.14
N THR A 49 14.51 14.84 -50.44
CA THR A 49 13.82 13.69 -50.99
C THR A 49 12.32 13.93 -51.16
N THR A 50 11.70 13.13 -52.03
CA THR A 50 10.25 13.11 -52.30
C THR A 50 9.55 11.93 -51.64
N GLU A 51 10.17 11.30 -50.63
CA GLU A 51 9.75 10.01 -50.07
C GLU A 51 8.28 9.98 -49.63
N VAL A 52 7.82 10.97 -48.86
CA VAL A 52 6.43 11.04 -48.41
C VAL A 52 5.49 11.28 -49.59
N ALA A 53 5.84 12.17 -50.51
CA ALA A 53 5.02 12.48 -51.68
C ALA A 53 4.83 11.23 -52.56
N ASP A 54 5.93 10.52 -52.84
CA ASP A 54 5.95 9.29 -53.67
C ASP A 54 5.18 8.11 -53.03
N ASN A 55 5.04 8.12 -51.70
CA ASN A 55 4.36 7.06 -50.94
C ASN A 55 3.00 7.48 -50.36
N THR A 56 2.44 8.63 -50.77
CA THR A 56 1.19 9.19 -50.21
C THR A 56 0.07 8.14 -50.13
N GLN A 57 -0.23 7.48 -51.24
CA GLN A 57 -1.31 6.49 -51.31
C GLN A 57 -1.05 5.31 -50.36
N LYS A 58 0.20 4.83 -50.29
CA LYS A 58 0.58 3.72 -49.41
C LYS A 58 0.36 4.07 -47.94
N ILE A 59 0.80 5.26 -47.51
CA ILE A 59 0.61 5.77 -46.15
C ILE A 59 -0.90 5.88 -45.84
N MET A 60 -1.68 6.47 -46.74
CA MET A 60 -3.12 6.62 -46.58
C MET A 60 -3.83 5.27 -46.42
N MET A 61 -3.43 4.25 -47.17
CA MET A 61 -3.97 2.89 -47.09
C MET A 61 -3.63 2.23 -45.77
N TYR A 62 -2.39 2.36 -45.27
CA TYR A 62 -2.00 1.84 -43.97
C TYR A 62 -2.85 2.40 -42.82
N TYR A 63 -3.18 3.68 -42.86
CA TYR A 63 -4.03 4.31 -41.86
C TYR A 63 -5.51 3.94 -42.00
N ASN A 64 -6.04 3.86 -43.24
CA ASN A 64 -7.49 3.86 -43.46
C ASN A 64 -8.08 2.58 -44.05
N ASP A 65 -7.44 1.93 -45.03
CA ASP A 65 -7.98 0.77 -45.75
C ASP A 65 -6.88 0.10 -46.60
N THR A 66 -6.50 -1.13 -46.25
CA THR A 66 -5.52 -1.93 -47.02
C THR A 66 -6.14 -2.90 -48.02
N SER A 67 -7.47 -2.95 -48.15
CA SER A 67 -8.17 -3.93 -49.00
C SER A 67 -7.77 -3.91 -50.47
N LYS A 68 -7.19 -2.80 -50.95
CA LYS A 68 -6.71 -2.64 -52.34
C LYS A 68 -5.18 -2.67 -52.46
N MET A 69 -4.47 -2.88 -51.36
CA MET A 69 -3.01 -2.76 -51.32
C MET A 69 -2.30 -3.97 -51.93
N TYR A 70 -2.89 -5.16 -51.78
CA TYR A 70 -2.29 -6.42 -52.19
C TYR A 70 -3.11 -7.05 -53.30
N VAL A 71 -2.49 -7.22 -54.47
CA VAL A 71 -3.11 -7.82 -55.65
C VAL A 71 -3.68 -9.20 -55.29
N GLY A 72 -4.99 -9.39 -55.51
CA GLY A 72 -5.67 -10.66 -55.24
C GLY A 72 -6.14 -10.85 -53.80
N SER A 73 -5.95 -9.87 -52.91
CA SER A 73 -6.52 -9.86 -51.56
C SER A 73 -7.52 -8.70 -51.43
N SER A 74 -8.56 -8.90 -50.63
CA SER A 74 -9.52 -7.86 -50.22
C SER A 74 -9.48 -7.59 -48.71
N ILE A 75 -8.46 -8.12 -48.04
CA ILE A 75 -8.37 -8.08 -46.58
C ILE A 75 -7.91 -6.71 -46.15
N ASP A 76 -8.74 -6.07 -45.34
CA ASP A 76 -8.39 -4.86 -44.62
C ASP A 76 -7.82 -5.23 -43.26
N PHE A 77 -6.59 -4.78 -43.02
CA PHE A 77 -5.88 -4.85 -41.75
C PHE A 77 -5.15 -3.53 -41.51
N SER A 78 -5.72 -2.43 -42.01
CA SER A 78 -5.30 -1.07 -41.71
C SER A 78 -5.32 -0.78 -40.20
N PHE A 79 -4.61 0.27 -39.79
CA PHE A 79 -4.67 0.80 -38.43
C PHE A 79 -6.12 1.02 -37.98
N LYS A 80 -6.94 1.70 -38.80
CA LYS A 80 -8.35 1.96 -38.48
C LYS A 80 -9.14 0.68 -38.26
N LYS A 81 -8.94 -0.33 -39.10
CA LYS A 81 -9.59 -1.64 -38.96
C LYS A 81 -9.13 -2.34 -37.68
N TYR A 82 -7.83 -2.32 -37.39
CA TYR A 82 -7.29 -2.93 -36.19
C TYR A 82 -7.90 -2.33 -34.91
N ILE A 83 -7.91 -1.00 -34.78
CA ILE A 83 -8.51 -0.33 -33.61
C ILE A 83 -9.99 -0.68 -33.45
N SER A 84 -10.74 -0.72 -34.54
CA SER A 84 -12.16 -1.12 -34.52
C SER A 84 -12.33 -2.58 -34.07
N GLU A 85 -11.47 -3.50 -34.50
CA GLU A 85 -11.56 -4.92 -34.14
C GLU A 85 -11.21 -5.16 -32.67
N ILE A 86 -10.04 -4.68 -32.21
CA ILE A 86 -9.60 -4.91 -30.82
C ILE A 86 -10.54 -4.25 -29.80
N SER A 87 -11.19 -3.14 -30.18
CA SER A 87 -12.15 -2.43 -29.33
C SER A 87 -13.60 -2.90 -29.48
N ARG A 88 -13.88 -3.85 -30.39
CA ARG A 88 -15.24 -4.27 -30.75
C ARG A 88 -16.14 -3.08 -31.14
N GLY A 89 -15.58 -2.13 -31.90
CA GLY A 89 -16.26 -0.92 -32.37
C GLY A 89 -16.48 0.16 -31.29
N LYS A 90 -16.02 -0.06 -30.06
CA LYS A 90 -16.14 0.94 -28.97
C LYS A 90 -15.20 2.12 -29.14
N LEU A 91 -14.13 1.99 -29.94
CA LEU A 91 -13.28 3.11 -30.32
C LEU A 91 -13.20 3.23 -31.85
N ASN A 92 -13.61 4.38 -32.36
CA ASN A 92 -13.46 4.76 -33.76
C ASN A 92 -12.41 5.86 -33.88
N VAL A 93 -11.49 5.72 -34.83
CA VAL A 93 -10.45 6.73 -35.08
C VAL A 93 -10.66 7.40 -36.43
N ASN A 94 -10.70 8.73 -36.42
CA ASN A 94 -10.74 9.57 -37.62
C ASN A 94 -9.33 10.08 -37.93
N ASN A 95 -8.68 9.52 -38.94
CA ASN A 95 -7.35 9.94 -39.38
C ASN A 95 -7.45 11.16 -40.31
N ILE A 96 -6.81 12.26 -39.93
CA ILE A 96 -6.94 13.55 -40.60
C ILE A 96 -5.58 13.96 -41.19
N PHE A 97 -5.55 14.20 -42.49
CA PHE A 97 -4.34 14.51 -43.26
C PHE A 97 -4.41 15.95 -43.80
N PRO A 98 -4.11 16.99 -42.99
CA PRO A 98 -4.27 18.40 -43.36
C PRO A 98 -3.40 18.86 -44.54
N GLN A 99 -2.37 18.08 -44.88
CA GLN A 99 -1.40 18.37 -45.95
C GLN A 99 -1.65 17.58 -47.25
N LEU A 100 -2.73 16.79 -47.29
CA LEU A 100 -3.17 16.12 -48.50
C LEU A 100 -3.83 17.14 -49.45
N ASP A 101 -3.27 17.29 -50.64
CA ASP A 101 -3.87 18.07 -51.73
C ASP A 101 -3.96 17.19 -52.98
N GLY A 102 -5.19 16.90 -53.42
CA GLY A 102 -5.45 15.83 -54.39
C GLY A 102 -4.97 14.48 -53.85
N ASP A 103 -4.00 13.88 -54.54
CA ASP A 103 -3.43 12.57 -54.23
C ASP A 103 -2.02 12.62 -53.62
N THR A 104 -1.55 13.83 -53.24
CA THR A 104 -0.17 14.06 -52.80
C THR A 104 -0.12 14.75 -51.44
N ILE A 105 0.71 14.24 -50.53
CA ILE A 105 1.07 14.89 -49.27
C ILE A 105 2.37 15.66 -49.46
N THR A 106 2.37 16.95 -49.11
CA THR A 106 3.58 17.78 -49.11
C THR A 106 4.01 18.08 -47.67
N PRO A 107 5.17 17.57 -47.19
CA PRO A 107 5.67 17.85 -45.85
C PRO A 107 5.96 19.34 -45.62
N PHE A 108 5.75 19.81 -44.39
CA PHE A 108 6.13 21.14 -43.96
C PHE A 108 7.64 21.16 -43.64
N THR A 109 8.39 22.03 -44.31
CA THR A 109 9.83 22.21 -44.03
C THR A 109 10.03 22.98 -42.74
N LEU A 110 10.69 22.33 -41.76
CA LEU A 110 11.09 22.92 -40.48
C LEU A 110 12.16 24.01 -40.68
N ALA A 111 12.27 24.92 -39.72
CA ALA A 111 13.23 26.02 -39.76
C ALA A 111 14.65 25.60 -39.34
N ALA A 112 14.75 24.72 -38.34
CA ALA A 112 16.02 24.20 -37.84
C ALA A 112 16.40 22.88 -38.53
N SER A 113 17.70 22.56 -38.54
CA SER A 113 18.22 21.25 -38.94
C SER A 113 17.90 20.18 -37.89
N HIS A 114 18.09 18.90 -38.25
CA HIS A 114 17.94 17.77 -37.32
C HIS A 114 18.72 17.99 -36.03
N ASP A 115 20.02 18.26 -36.15
CA ASP A 115 20.94 18.42 -34.99
C ASP A 115 20.55 19.56 -34.03
N ASN A 116 19.69 20.49 -34.48
CA ASN A 116 19.24 21.64 -33.70
C ASN A 116 17.76 21.55 -33.32
N SER A 117 17.17 20.36 -33.41
CA SER A 117 15.76 20.11 -33.13
C SER A 117 15.56 19.10 -32.00
N ASN A 118 14.39 19.15 -31.38
CA ASN A 118 13.87 18.17 -30.43
C ASN A 118 12.33 18.18 -30.49
N ASP A 119 11.67 17.35 -29.68
CA ASP A 119 10.21 17.22 -29.70
C ASP A 119 9.50 18.57 -29.50
N THR A 120 9.90 19.31 -28.48
CA THR A 120 9.31 20.61 -28.13
C THR A 120 9.44 21.60 -29.28
N SER A 121 10.62 21.71 -29.92
CA SER A 121 10.82 22.64 -31.02
C SER A 121 9.96 22.27 -32.24
N ILE A 122 9.88 20.99 -32.60
CA ILE A 122 9.09 20.51 -33.74
C ILE A 122 7.60 20.73 -33.50
N ILE A 123 7.09 20.38 -32.31
CA ILE A 123 5.68 20.57 -31.96
C ILE A 123 5.32 22.06 -31.98
N GLN A 124 6.19 22.91 -31.47
CA GLN A 124 5.99 24.36 -31.49
C GLN A 124 5.96 24.92 -32.92
N GLU A 125 6.81 24.41 -33.81
CA GLU A 125 6.77 24.76 -35.23
C GLU A 125 5.50 24.26 -35.93
N VAL A 126 5.05 23.03 -35.64
CA VAL A 126 3.79 22.47 -36.18
C VAL A 126 2.59 23.32 -35.76
N ILE A 127 2.48 23.65 -34.47
CA ILE A 127 1.42 24.54 -33.95
C ILE A 127 1.52 25.93 -34.60
N GLY A 128 2.74 26.47 -34.73
CA GLY A 128 3.01 27.71 -35.43
C GLY A 128 2.59 27.69 -36.91
N ALA A 129 2.78 26.56 -37.59
CA ALA A 129 2.42 26.37 -38.99
C ALA A 129 0.90 26.36 -39.19
N PHE A 130 0.14 25.72 -38.31
CA PHE A 130 -1.34 25.86 -38.30
C PHE A 130 -1.78 27.29 -37.99
N ASN A 131 -1.15 27.93 -37.00
CA ASN A 131 -1.52 29.29 -36.57
C ASN A 131 -1.28 30.34 -37.65
N SER A 132 -0.16 30.22 -38.37
CA SER A 132 0.19 31.08 -39.51
C SER A 132 -0.50 30.70 -40.82
N GLY A 133 -1.16 29.53 -40.88
CA GLY A 133 -1.84 29.04 -42.08
C GLY A 133 -0.92 28.38 -43.12
N LYS A 134 0.34 28.09 -42.76
CA LYS A 134 1.27 27.31 -43.61
C LYS A 134 0.84 25.84 -43.73
N ILE A 135 0.24 25.28 -42.67
CA ILE A 135 -0.52 24.04 -42.73
C ILE A 135 -2.00 24.40 -42.66
N LYS A 136 -2.80 23.83 -43.57
CA LYS A 136 -4.24 24.09 -43.64
C LYS A 136 -4.93 23.50 -42.41
N MET A 137 -5.81 24.27 -41.79
CA MET A 137 -6.65 23.76 -40.71
C MET A 137 -7.67 22.75 -41.26
N PRO A 138 -7.78 21.54 -40.68
CA PRO A 138 -8.84 20.61 -41.05
C PRO A 138 -10.21 21.14 -40.63
N SER A 139 -11.27 20.72 -41.32
CA SER A 139 -12.66 21.00 -40.95
C SER A 139 -13.17 20.07 -39.85
N ASP A 140 -12.55 18.90 -39.71
CA ASP A 140 -12.88 17.89 -38.71
C ASP A 140 -12.65 18.41 -37.28
N LYS A 141 -13.47 17.93 -36.36
CA LYS A 141 -13.31 18.19 -34.93
C LYS A 141 -12.11 17.40 -34.40
N LEU A 142 -11.24 18.09 -33.65
CA LEU A 142 -9.98 17.52 -33.13
C LEU A 142 -10.04 17.08 -31.67
N ASP A 143 -11.08 17.50 -30.94
CA ASP A 143 -11.23 17.39 -29.48
C ASP A 143 -12.52 16.62 -29.12
N ASN A 144 -12.66 15.41 -29.66
CA ASN A 144 -13.85 14.58 -29.48
C ASN A 144 -13.88 13.92 -28.10
N LYS A 145 -12.72 13.58 -27.55
CA LYS A 145 -12.56 12.92 -26.25
C LYS A 145 -12.52 13.93 -25.11
N TYR A 146 -11.72 14.99 -25.25
CA TYR A 146 -11.56 16.03 -24.23
C TYR A 146 -11.68 17.41 -24.85
N SER A 147 -12.77 18.13 -24.54
CA SER A 147 -13.01 19.48 -25.08
C SER A 147 -11.80 20.40 -24.89
N GLY A 148 -11.36 21.04 -25.97
CA GLY A 148 -10.21 21.96 -25.96
C GLY A 148 -8.84 21.30 -26.01
N VAL A 149 -8.74 19.97 -26.13
CA VAL A 149 -7.48 19.23 -26.29
C VAL A 149 -7.55 18.37 -27.54
N VAL A 150 -6.52 18.41 -28.38
CA VAL A 150 -6.40 17.52 -29.54
C VAL A 150 -6.30 16.07 -29.05
N ASP A 151 -7.20 15.21 -29.53
CA ASP A 151 -7.32 13.81 -29.09
C ASP A 151 -6.00 13.04 -29.27
N ASN A 152 -5.37 13.16 -30.45
CA ASN A 152 -4.02 12.69 -30.73
C ASN A 152 -3.37 13.50 -31.87
N LEU A 153 -2.09 13.86 -31.72
CA LEU A 153 -1.25 14.40 -32.80
C LEU A 153 -0.22 13.33 -33.22
N THR A 154 -0.18 12.94 -34.48
CA THR A 154 0.92 12.13 -35.03
C THR A 154 1.75 13.00 -35.95
N VAL A 155 3.05 13.12 -35.68
CA VAL A 155 4.00 13.81 -36.55
C VAL A 155 4.86 12.77 -37.26
N ILE A 156 4.72 12.70 -38.58
CA ILE A 156 5.58 11.90 -39.45
C ILE A 156 6.75 12.78 -39.91
N ILE A 157 7.96 12.43 -39.50
CA ILE A 157 9.18 13.17 -39.83
C ILE A 157 9.84 12.52 -41.05
N GLN A 158 9.93 13.24 -42.16
CA GLN A 158 10.54 12.71 -43.38
C GLN A 158 12.01 12.35 -43.16
N GLY A 159 12.39 11.15 -43.57
CA GLY A 159 13.71 10.56 -43.41
C GLY A 159 13.68 9.27 -42.59
N LYS A 160 14.84 8.62 -42.52
CA LYS A 160 15.07 7.45 -41.68
C LYS A 160 15.68 7.88 -40.35
N CYS A 161 15.14 7.39 -39.25
CA CYS A 161 15.71 7.57 -37.92
C CYS A 161 17.20 7.12 -37.88
N PRO A 162 18.15 7.97 -37.41
CA PRO A 162 19.58 7.62 -37.41
C PRO A 162 19.96 6.52 -36.41
N SER A 163 19.32 6.50 -35.23
CA SER A 163 19.56 5.51 -34.16
C SER A 163 18.36 5.42 -33.21
N ASP A 164 18.29 4.34 -32.43
CA ASP A 164 17.26 4.09 -31.41
C ASP A 164 17.27 5.06 -30.23
N SER A 165 18.33 5.84 -30.07
CA SER A 165 18.46 6.91 -29.09
C SER A 165 18.06 8.30 -29.60
N ASP A 166 17.73 8.43 -30.88
CA ASP A 166 17.39 9.72 -31.51
C ASP A 166 15.92 10.07 -31.24
N PHE A 167 15.58 11.36 -31.19
CA PHE A 167 14.19 11.78 -30.97
C PHE A 167 13.27 11.41 -32.15
N MET A 168 13.81 11.15 -33.35
CA MET A 168 13.02 10.60 -34.46
C MET A 168 12.61 9.14 -34.25
N TRP A 169 13.20 8.44 -33.28
CA TRP A 169 12.79 7.07 -32.98
C TRP A 169 11.30 7.07 -32.62
N PRO A 170 10.49 6.17 -33.20
CA PRO A 170 9.06 6.15 -32.93
C PRO A 170 8.77 6.12 -31.43
N HIS A 171 7.95 7.07 -30.98
CA HIS A 171 7.57 7.17 -29.58
C HIS A 171 6.30 8.00 -29.39
N LYS A 172 5.61 7.74 -28.28
CA LYS A 172 4.53 8.57 -27.73
C LYS A 172 5.02 9.36 -26.54
N SER A 173 4.66 10.64 -26.47
CA SER A 173 4.91 11.47 -25.28
C SER A 173 3.80 12.51 -25.07
N VAL A 174 3.98 13.36 -24.07
CA VAL A 174 3.10 14.48 -23.73
C VAL A 174 3.89 15.77 -23.89
N THR A 175 3.32 16.76 -24.57
CA THR A 175 4.05 17.99 -24.85
C THR A 175 4.01 18.97 -23.68
N GLU A 176 5.13 19.66 -23.44
CA GLU A 176 5.20 20.81 -22.53
C GLU A 176 4.75 22.13 -23.23
N VAL A 177 4.49 22.08 -24.54
CA VAL A 177 4.10 23.26 -25.32
C VAL A 177 2.67 23.67 -24.97
N SER A 178 2.55 24.84 -24.30
CA SER A 178 1.25 25.40 -23.88
C SER A 178 0.55 26.22 -24.96
N THR A 179 1.21 26.48 -26.10
CA THR A 179 0.62 27.26 -27.20
C THR A 179 -0.50 26.46 -27.85
N LYS A 180 -1.67 27.09 -28.04
CA LYS A 180 -2.84 26.45 -28.65
C LYS A 180 -2.89 26.64 -30.16
N ILE A 181 -3.43 25.64 -30.86
CA ILE A 181 -3.84 25.77 -32.25
C ILE A 181 -5.07 26.69 -32.30
N LYS A 182 -4.94 27.80 -33.03
CA LYS A 182 -5.90 28.91 -33.20
C LYS A 182 -6.51 29.41 -31.88
N ASN A 183 -5.72 29.42 -30.80
CA ASN A 183 -6.16 29.78 -29.45
C ASN A 183 -7.31 28.90 -28.88
N ASN A 184 -7.61 27.76 -29.50
CA ASN A 184 -8.73 26.90 -29.11
C ASN A 184 -8.27 25.55 -28.54
N CYS A 185 -7.50 24.78 -29.32
CA CYS A 185 -7.11 23.41 -28.95
C CYS A 185 -5.65 23.34 -28.50
N GLN A 186 -5.40 22.76 -27.33
CA GLN A 186 -4.05 22.42 -26.86
C GLN A 186 -3.66 21.02 -27.36
N VAL A 187 -2.40 20.81 -27.72
CA VAL A 187 -1.89 19.46 -27.97
C VAL A 187 -1.58 18.80 -26.63
N GLY A 188 -2.12 17.60 -26.40
CA GLY A 188 -1.85 16.80 -25.20
C GLY A 188 -0.83 15.70 -25.51
N ASN A 189 -1.36 14.56 -25.97
CA ASN A 189 -0.54 13.44 -26.46
C ASN A 189 -0.04 13.73 -27.88
N TYR A 190 1.19 13.30 -28.16
CA TYR A 190 1.70 13.22 -29.52
C TYR A 190 2.51 11.94 -29.74
N ASN A 191 2.58 11.53 -31.00
CA ASN A 191 3.40 10.44 -31.50
C ASN A 191 4.37 11.00 -32.53
N PHE A 192 5.65 10.67 -32.41
CA PHE A 192 6.63 10.87 -33.49
C PHE A 192 6.88 9.55 -34.18
N ILE A 193 6.94 9.58 -35.51
CA ILE A 193 7.28 8.41 -36.32
C ILE A 193 8.13 8.91 -37.50
N ASP A 194 9.25 8.27 -37.78
CA ASP A 194 10.02 8.58 -38.98
C ASP A 194 9.30 8.06 -40.25
N SER A 195 9.47 8.73 -41.39
CA SER A 195 8.75 8.34 -42.61
C SER A 195 9.17 6.96 -43.10
N TYR A 196 10.42 6.55 -42.89
CA TYR A 196 10.90 5.23 -43.31
C TYR A 196 10.14 4.09 -42.61
N SER A 197 9.73 4.29 -41.36
CA SER A 197 8.85 3.39 -40.60
C SER A 197 7.41 3.34 -41.13
N VAL A 198 6.99 4.22 -42.04
CA VAL A 198 5.64 4.19 -42.66
C VAL A 198 5.64 4.08 -44.20
N THR A 199 6.80 4.22 -44.84
CA THR A 199 6.99 4.12 -46.30
C THR A 199 7.85 2.94 -46.72
N GLY A 200 8.73 2.44 -45.84
CA GLY A 200 9.80 1.51 -46.18
C GLY A 200 9.35 0.09 -46.59
N ALA A 201 10.33 -0.74 -46.94
CA ALA A 201 10.18 -2.19 -47.14
C ALA A 201 10.19 -2.97 -45.80
N VAL A 202 10.18 -2.26 -44.67
CA VAL A 202 10.27 -2.85 -43.33
C VAL A 202 8.95 -3.56 -43.01
N ALA A 203 9.06 -4.81 -42.59
CA ALA A 203 7.94 -5.67 -42.21
C ALA A 203 7.27 -5.25 -40.87
N ALA A 204 7.26 -3.97 -40.52
CA ALA A 204 6.70 -3.42 -39.28
C ALA A 204 5.79 -2.19 -39.46
N CYS A 205 5.64 -1.63 -40.68
CA CYS A 205 5.12 -0.27 -40.86
C CYS A 205 3.76 0.03 -40.18
N GLN A 206 2.79 -0.86 -40.30
CA GLN A 206 1.48 -0.70 -39.68
C GLN A 206 1.49 -1.02 -38.17
N GLY A 207 2.39 -1.92 -37.76
CA GLY A 207 2.61 -2.27 -36.36
C GLY A 207 3.11 -1.06 -35.57
N VAL A 208 4.11 -0.34 -36.08
CA VAL A 208 4.66 0.88 -35.46
C VAL A 208 3.57 1.94 -35.29
N ILE A 209 2.83 2.28 -36.35
CA ILE A 209 1.72 3.25 -36.30
C ILE A 209 0.73 2.89 -35.18
N THR A 210 0.38 1.61 -35.12
CA THR A 210 -0.62 1.10 -34.18
C THR A 210 -0.07 1.09 -32.76
N HIS A 211 1.15 0.61 -32.55
CA HIS A 211 1.84 0.56 -31.27
C HIS A 211 1.90 1.96 -30.63
N GLU A 212 2.40 2.95 -31.38
CA GLU A 212 2.50 4.32 -30.88
C GLU A 212 1.13 4.94 -30.58
N PHE A 213 0.11 4.64 -31.40
CA PHE A 213 -1.24 5.11 -31.11
C PHE A 213 -1.84 4.44 -29.87
N LEU A 214 -1.53 3.17 -29.61
CA LEU A 214 -2.04 2.46 -28.45
C LEU A 214 -1.53 3.07 -27.12
N HIS A 215 -0.34 3.67 -27.11
CA HIS A 215 0.11 4.49 -25.99
C HIS A 215 -0.79 5.72 -25.75
N SER A 216 -1.33 6.33 -26.80
CA SER A 216 -2.24 7.48 -26.68
C SER A 216 -3.60 7.12 -26.12
N VAL A 217 -4.00 5.84 -26.17
CA VAL A 217 -5.20 5.33 -25.48
C VAL A 217 -4.90 4.75 -24.10
N GLY A 218 -3.64 4.72 -23.68
CA GLY A 218 -3.21 4.36 -22.33
C GLY A 218 -2.63 2.95 -22.18
N LEU A 219 -2.26 2.28 -23.28
CA LEU A 219 -1.55 1.00 -23.18
C LEU A 219 -0.04 1.22 -22.96
N PRO A 220 0.58 0.54 -21.97
CA PRO A 220 2.00 0.66 -21.65
C PRO A 220 2.89 -0.21 -22.55
N ASP A 221 4.19 0.08 -22.57
CA ASP A 221 5.22 -0.83 -23.08
C ASP A 221 5.24 -2.14 -22.28
N LEU A 222 5.24 -3.28 -22.99
CA LEU A 222 5.33 -4.63 -22.41
C LEU A 222 6.62 -5.37 -22.80
N TYR A 223 7.49 -4.73 -23.59
CA TYR A 223 8.87 -5.16 -23.76
C TYR A 223 9.78 -4.53 -22.70
N ARG A 224 10.96 -5.11 -22.52
CA ARG A 224 12.02 -4.61 -21.64
C ARG A 224 12.97 -3.73 -22.45
N ARG A 225 13.31 -2.54 -21.95
CA ARG A 225 14.22 -1.61 -22.67
C ARG A 225 15.66 -2.13 -22.67
N SER A 226 16.48 -1.56 -23.57
CA SER A 226 17.91 -1.89 -23.67
C SER A 226 18.61 -1.77 -22.30
N GLY A 227 19.38 -2.81 -21.93
CA GLY A 227 20.00 -2.95 -20.61
C GLY A 227 19.23 -3.83 -19.61
N THR A 228 18.05 -4.34 -20.00
CA THR A 228 17.32 -5.37 -19.25
C THR A 228 17.08 -6.60 -20.15
N ASP A 229 17.64 -7.75 -19.76
CA ASP A 229 17.57 -8.99 -20.54
C ASP A 229 16.18 -9.65 -20.45
N GLY A 230 15.84 -10.57 -21.36
CA GLY A 230 14.62 -11.40 -21.29
C GLY A 230 13.40 -10.85 -22.03
N THR A 231 12.44 -11.72 -22.37
CA THR A 231 11.23 -11.35 -23.13
C THR A 231 9.96 -11.83 -22.40
N PRO A 232 9.35 -10.99 -21.53
CA PRO A 232 8.25 -11.41 -20.67
C PRO A 232 6.90 -11.63 -21.39
N VAL A 233 6.67 -11.01 -22.56
CA VAL A 233 5.41 -11.14 -23.31
C VAL A 233 5.67 -11.51 -24.78
N GLY A 234 6.56 -10.79 -25.46
CA GLY A 234 6.98 -11.08 -26.83
C GLY A 234 5.84 -10.99 -27.85
N ILE A 235 5.85 -11.88 -28.85
CA ILE A 235 4.93 -11.89 -30.00
C ILE A 235 3.43 -12.07 -29.66
N TRP A 236 3.09 -12.27 -28.39
CA TRP A 236 1.70 -12.42 -27.95
C TRP A 236 0.95 -11.09 -27.75
N ASP A 237 1.67 -9.95 -27.73
CA ASP A 237 1.08 -8.61 -27.59
C ASP A 237 1.80 -7.62 -28.50
N ILE A 238 1.04 -6.75 -29.18
CA ILE A 238 1.60 -5.69 -30.03
C ILE A 238 2.42 -4.67 -29.22
N MET A 239 2.11 -4.49 -27.94
CA MET A 239 2.84 -3.61 -27.02
C MET A 239 4.16 -4.22 -26.54
N ALA A 240 4.44 -5.48 -26.88
CA ALA A 240 5.70 -6.15 -26.58
C ALA A 240 6.51 -6.51 -27.83
N HIS A 241 5.86 -6.58 -29.00
CA HIS A 241 6.51 -6.84 -30.26
C HIS A 241 5.66 -6.27 -31.40
N ASP A 242 6.11 -5.20 -32.04
CA ASP A 242 5.43 -4.63 -33.18
C ASP A 242 5.87 -5.32 -34.48
N SER A 243 4.92 -5.56 -35.37
CA SER A 243 5.21 -6.06 -36.71
C SER A 243 4.07 -5.74 -37.67
N PHE A 244 4.30 -5.98 -38.95
CA PHE A 244 3.29 -5.92 -40.00
C PHE A 244 2.16 -6.92 -39.76
N PHE A 245 2.46 -8.05 -39.12
CA PHE A 245 1.50 -9.06 -38.76
C PHE A 245 0.98 -8.80 -37.34
N MET A 246 0.09 -7.83 -37.22
CA MET A 246 -0.40 -7.35 -35.92
C MET A 246 -1.19 -8.42 -35.17
N GLN A 247 -0.71 -8.77 -33.99
CA GLN A 247 -1.41 -9.56 -32.98
C GLN A 247 -2.26 -8.65 -32.08
N TYR A 248 -3.26 -9.21 -31.42
CA TYR A 248 -4.07 -8.51 -30.43
C TYR A 248 -3.24 -8.17 -29.19
N PRO A 249 -3.55 -7.05 -28.49
CA PRO A 249 -3.09 -6.88 -27.12
C PRO A 249 -3.68 -7.97 -26.23
N LEU A 250 -2.95 -8.40 -25.21
CA LEU A 250 -3.44 -9.30 -24.17
C LEU A 250 -4.76 -8.75 -23.63
N SER A 251 -5.75 -9.63 -23.49
CA SER A 251 -7.15 -9.24 -23.29
C SER A 251 -7.35 -8.41 -22.04
N TYR A 252 -6.55 -8.62 -20.99
CA TYR A 252 -6.62 -7.81 -19.77
C TYR A 252 -6.43 -6.31 -20.04
N GLN A 253 -5.56 -5.94 -21.00
CA GLN A 253 -5.39 -4.54 -21.40
C GLN A 253 -6.67 -3.97 -22.06
N ARG A 254 -7.30 -4.78 -22.91
CA ARG A 254 -8.58 -4.42 -23.58
C ARG A 254 -9.71 -4.30 -22.55
N TYR A 255 -9.73 -5.18 -21.54
CA TYR A 255 -10.68 -5.13 -20.42
C TYR A 255 -10.54 -3.85 -19.62
N LYS A 256 -9.31 -3.43 -19.29
CA LYS A 256 -9.04 -2.16 -18.59
C LYS A 256 -9.58 -0.94 -19.34
N LEU A 257 -9.58 -0.98 -20.68
CA LEU A 257 -10.16 0.08 -21.52
C LEU A 257 -11.68 -0.05 -21.71
N GLY A 258 -12.33 -1.02 -21.04
CA GLY A 258 -13.76 -1.27 -21.14
C GLY A 258 -14.20 -1.89 -22.47
N TRP A 259 -13.25 -2.38 -23.28
CA TRP A 259 -13.57 -2.88 -24.63
C TRP A 259 -14.20 -4.27 -24.62
N ILE A 260 -13.79 -5.10 -23.67
CA ILE A 260 -14.23 -6.48 -23.53
C ILE A 260 -14.67 -6.79 -22.10
N PRO A 261 -15.51 -7.81 -21.87
CA PRO A 261 -15.80 -8.32 -20.54
C PRO A 261 -14.67 -9.21 -20.01
N MET A 262 -14.65 -9.38 -18.68
CA MET A 262 -13.81 -10.33 -17.96
C MET A 262 -14.68 -11.08 -16.97
N GLN A 263 -14.51 -12.40 -16.88
CA GLN A 263 -15.20 -13.23 -15.91
C GLN A 263 -14.20 -13.78 -14.89
N GLN A 264 -14.66 -14.12 -13.69
CA GLN A 264 -13.81 -14.71 -12.66
C GLN A 264 -14.04 -16.21 -12.53
N ILE A 265 -12.96 -16.96 -12.41
CA ILE A 265 -12.95 -18.36 -12.01
C ILE A 265 -12.58 -18.40 -10.53
N THR A 266 -13.49 -18.90 -9.69
CA THR A 266 -13.34 -18.94 -8.22
C THR A 266 -13.39 -20.34 -7.63
N GLN A 267 -13.60 -21.37 -8.46
CA GLN A 267 -13.73 -22.76 -8.02
C GLN A 267 -13.13 -23.72 -9.05
N SER A 268 -12.70 -24.90 -8.61
CA SER A 268 -12.26 -25.96 -9.52
C SER A 268 -13.39 -26.35 -10.47
N GLY A 269 -13.06 -26.61 -11.73
CA GLY A 269 -14.07 -26.98 -12.73
C GLY A 269 -13.62 -26.81 -14.17
N THR A 270 -14.52 -27.18 -15.08
CA THR A 270 -14.31 -27.06 -16.52
C THR A 270 -14.91 -25.76 -17.04
N TYR A 271 -14.13 -25.01 -17.81
CA TYR A 271 -14.47 -23.71 -18.36
C TYR A 271 -14.23 -23.67 -19.87
N THR A 272 -14.94 -22.78 -20.56
CA THR A 272 -14.84 -22.61 -22.02
C THR A 272 -14.58 -21.15 -22.36
N LEU A 273 -13.68 -20.93 -23.32
CA LEU A 273 -13.35 -19.62 -23.89
C LEU A 273 -13.59 -19.61 -25.41
N ASP A 274 -14.10 -18.50 -25.90
CA ASP A 274 -14.09 -18.16 -27.32
C ASP A 274 -12.79 -17.42 -27.68
N PRO A 275 -12.37 -17.42 -28.96
CA PRO A 275 -11.19 -16.70 -29.40
C PRO A 275 -11.26 -15.21 -29.05
N VAL A 276 -10.12 -14.61 -28.73
CA VAL A 276 -10.02 -13.16 -28.44
C VAL A 276 -10.52 -12.25 -29.57
N SER A 277 -10.61 -12.79 -30.79
CA SER A 277 -11.11 -12.13 -32.00
C SER A 277 -12.62 -12.25 -32.21
N ASP A 278 -13.35 -13.02 -31.39
CA ASP A 278 -14.80 -13.07 -31.48
C ASP A 278 -15.39 -11.70 -31.07
N PRO A 279 -16.16 -11.02 -31.94
CA PRO A 279 -16.68 -9.69 -31.64
C PRO A 279 -17.92 -9.70 -30.72
N ASN A 280 -18.58 -10.85 -30.55
CA ASN A 280 -19.89 -10.97 -29.90
C ASN A 280 -19.85 -11.81 -28.60
N SER A 281 -18.72 -12.47 -28.31
CA SER A 281 -18.59 -13.33 -27.13
C SER A 281 -18.42 -12.55 -25.82
N ASP A 282 -19.09 -13.01 -24.76
CA ASP A 282 -18.87 -12.54 -23.38
C ASP A 282 -17.87 -13.41 -22.59
N THR A 283 -17.31 -14.44 -23.21
CA THR A 283 -16.44 -15.48 -22.64
C THR A 283 -15.07 -15.49 -23.32
N ILE A 284 -14.38 -14.35 -23.35
CA ILE A 284 -13.06 -14.21 -24.00
C ILE A 284 -11.87 -14.07 -23.04
N LEU A 285 -12.13 -13.78 -21.77
CA LEU A 285 -11.10 -13.61 -20.74
C LEU A 285 -11.62 -14.09 -19.38
N TYR A 286 -10.87 -15.01 -18.77
CA TYR A 286 -11.04 -15.34 -17.35
C TYR A 286 -9.90 -14.78 -16.51
N GLU A 287 -10.24 -14.29 -15.32
CA GLU A 287 -9.32 -13.98 -14.21
C GLU A 287 -9.43 -15.09 -13.15
N ILE A 288 -8.29 -15.64 -12.74
CA ILE A 288 -8.14 -16.41 -11.51
C ILE A 288 -7.45 -15.51 -10.49
N LYS A 289 -8.16 -15.23 -9.39
CA LYS A 289 -7.61 -14.56 -8.21
C LYS A 289 -7.50 -15.57 -7.07
N THR A 290 -6.41 -15.50 -6.31
CA THR A 290 -6.16 -16.38 -5.17
C THR A 290 -6.09 -15.55 -3.89
N PRO A 291 -6.22 -16.18 -2.70
CA PRO A 291 -5.98 -15.50 -1.44
C PRO A 291 -4.49 -15.18 -1.18
N MET A 292 -3.55 -15.67 -2.01
CA MET A 292 -2.11 -15.48 -1.79
C MET A 292 -1.60 -14.11 -2.23
N SER A 293 -2.36 -13.37 -3.04
CA SER A 293 -1.96 -12.02 -3.48
C SER A 293 -3.15 -11.09 -3.68
N ALA A 294 -3.05 -9.88 -3.13
CA ALA A 294 -4.01 -8.81 -3.36
C ALA A 294 -3.77 -8.06 -4.69
N SER A 295 -2.53 -8.04 -5.18
CA SER A 295 -2.09 -7.26 -6.35
C SER A 295 -1.94 -8.11 -7.62
N GLU A 296 -1.80 -9.43 -7.48
CA GLU A 296 -1.51 -10.33 -8.59
C GLU A 296 -2.68 -11.27 -8.90
N SER A 297 -2.84 -11.58 -10.18
CA SER A 297 -3.89 -12.46 -10.70
C SER A 297 -3.42 -13.14 -11.98
N PHE A 298 -4.06 -14.25 -12.34
CA PHE A 298 -3.74 -15.00 -13.55
C PHE A 298 -4.88 -14.90 -14.54
N MET A 299 -4.53 -14.74 -15.81
CA MET A 299 -5.45 -14.51 -16.88
C MET A 299 -5.39 -15.67 -17.86
N LEU A 300 -6.54 -16.07 -18.38
CA LEU A 300 -6.67 -17.12 -19.38
C LEU A 300 -7.42 -16.57 -20.59
N GLU A 301 -6.84 -16.72 -21.77
CA GLU A 301 -7.44 -16.31 -23.04
C GLU A 301 -7.18 -17.33 -24.15
N TYR A 302 -8.11 -17.46 -25.10
CA TYR A 302 -7.92 -18.34 -26.25
C TYR A 302 -7.38 -17.57 -27.45
N ARG A 303 -6.16 -17.89 -27.89
CA ARG A 303 -5.58 -17.35 -29.12
C ARG A 303 -5.79 -18.34 -30.26
N LYS A 304 -6.38 -17.87 -31.36
CA LYS A 304 -6.62 -18.67 -32.56
C LYS A 304 -5.80 -18.12 -33.70
N LYS A 305 -4.78 -18.88 -34.10
CA LYS A 305 -3.96 -18.57 -35.26
C LYS A 305 -4.79 -18.70 -36.53
N ILE A 306 -4.78 -17.66 -37.35
CA ILE A 306 -5.53 -17.64 -38.61
C ILE A 306 -4.65 -18.24 -39.71
N THR A 307 -5.06 -19.39 -40.25
CA THR A 307 -4.32 -20.15 -41.29
C THR A 307 -5.13 -20.41 -42.55
N ASP A 308 -6.42 -20.08 -42.55
CA ASP A 308 -7.38 -20.28 -43.63
C ASP A 308 -7.29 -19.21 -44.74
N ASN A 309 -6.56 -18.12 -44.48
CA ASN A 309 -6.30 -17.12 -45.49
C ASN A 309 -5.12 -17.51 -46.41
N TYR A 310 -5.41 -17.74 -47.70
CA TYR A 310 -4.42 -18.02 -48.75
C TYR A 310 -3.30 -16.97 -48.86
N SER A 311 -3.52 -15.73 -48.44
CA SER A 311 -2.50 -14.68 -48.47
C SER A 311 -1.64 -14.60 -47.20
N ASN A 312 -1.93 -15.35 -46.14
CA ASN A 312 -1.29 -15.23 -44.82
C ASN A 312 -1.25 -13.77 -44.29
N LEU A 313 -2.30 -12.98 -44.57
CA LEU A 313 -2.45 -11.58 -44.14
C LEU A 313 -3.57 -11.44 -43.11
N GLY A 314 -3.49 -10.43 -42.26
CA GLY A 314 -4.48 -10.16 -41.22
C GLY A 314 -3.97 -10.46 -39.81
N PHE A 315 -4.83 -10.19 -38.83
CA PHE A 315 -4.48 -10.27 -37.42
C PHE A 315 -4.30 -11.71 -36.96
N GLU A 316 -3.46 -11.96 -35.96
CA GLU A 316 -3.19 -13.31 -35.41
C GLU A 316 -2.62 -14.33 -36.44
N THR A 317 -2.19 -13.92 -37.64
CA THR A 317 -1.70 -14.86 -38.67
C THR A 317 -0.28 -15.38 -38.42
N LYS A 318 0.53 -14.62 -37.65
CA LYS A 318 1.93 -14.97 -37.33
C LYS A 318 2.20 -15.23 -35.85
N ILE A 319 1.16 -15.35 -35.03
CA ILE A 319 1.35 -15.86 -33.67
C ILE A 319 1.92 -17.29 -33.73
N PRO A 320 2.63 -17.74 -32.69
CA PRO A 320 3.35 -19.03 -32.71
C PRO A 320 2.43 -20.22 -33.00
N SER A 321 1.37 -20.37 -32.22
CA SER A 321 0.37 -21.45 -32.29
C SER A 321 -1.01 -20.96 -31.87
N SER A 322 -2.04 -21.79 -32.11
CA SER A 322 -3.33 -21.61 -31.44
C SER A 322 -3.25 -22.19 -30.02
N GLY A 323 -4.19 -21.85 -29.15
CA GLY A 323 -4.35 -22.52 -27.86
C GLY A 323 -4.65 -21.59 -26.69
N LEU A 324 -4.68 -22.17 -25.50
CA LEU A 324 -4.94 -21.45 -24.25
C LEU A 324 -3.66 -20.73 -23.82
N LEU A 325 -3.71 -19.40 -23.75
CA LEU A 325 -2.65 -18.59 -23.20
C LEU A 325 -2.92 -18.34 -21.72
N ILE A 326 -1.88 -18.42 -20.90
CA ILE A 326 -1.92 -18.15 -19.46
C ILE A 326 -0.91 -17.05 -19.19
N TYR A 327 -1.31 -15.99 -18.49
CA TYR A 327 -0.39 -14.91 -18.15
C TYR A 327 -0.72 -14.29 -16.79
N ARG A 328 0.28 -13.73 -16.14
CA ARG A 328 0.16 -13.02 -14.86
C ARG A 328 -0.05 -11.53 -15.11
N VAL A 329 -0.87 -10.93 -14.25
CA VAL A 329 -0.98 -9.48 -14.08
C VAL A 329 -0.46 -9.14 -12.69
N ASN A 330 0.57 -8.31 -12.59
CA ASN A 330 1.03 -7.74 -11.33
C ASN A 330 0.72 -6.26 -11.24
N LYS A 331 -0.37 -5.91 -10.54
CA LYS A 331 -0.81 -4.53 -10.43
C LYS A 331 0.19 -3.65 -9.68
N SER A 332 1.04 -4.19 -8.79
CA SER A 332 1.98 -3.39 -7.98
C SER A 332 3.18 -2.83 -8.75
N VAL A 333 3.35 -3.19 -10.03
CA VAL A 333 4.44 -2.65 -10.84
C VAL A 333 4.17 -1.18 -11.16
N VAL A 334 5.16 -0.33 -10.88
CA VAL A 334 5.08 1.13 -11.08
C VAL A 334 4.79 1.45 -12.55
N ASN A 335 3.85 2.37 -12.79
CA ASN A 335 3.35 2.74 -14.13
C ASN A 335 2.75 1.57 -14.94
N GLN A 336 2.65 0.37 -14.35
CA GLN A 336 2.14 -0.84 -14.98
C GLN A 336 2.77 -1.09 -16.36
N THR A 337 4.11 -1.11 -16.42
CA THR A 337 4.89 -1.34 -17.65
C THR A 337 5.98 -2.37 -17.40
N ASN A 338 6.42 -3.08 -18.45
CA ASN A 338 7.58 -3.97 -18.37
C ASN A 338 8.91 -3.25 -18.71
N ALA A 339 8.85 -1.99 -19.14
CA ALA A 339 9.99 -1.27 -19.71
C ALA A 339 11.21 -1.19 -18.78
N TRP A 340 11.00 -1.27 -17.46
CA TRP A 340 12.00 -1.05 -16.42
C TRP A 340 12.49 -2.34 -15.74
N GLY A 341 12.16 -3.51 -16.30
CA GLY A 341 12.68 -4.82 -15.88
C GLY A 341 11.79 -5.59 -14.89
N GLU A 342 10.88 -4.92 -14.18
CA GLU A 342 9.78 -5.58 -13.47
C GLU A 342 8.66 -5.93 -14.45
N ASP A 343 8.09 -7.13 -14.33
CA ASP A 343 7.04 -7.57 -15.26
C ASP A 343 5.64 -7.27 -14.70
N TYR A 344 5.03 -6.20 -15.22
CA TYR A 344 3.61 -5.92 -15.06
C TYR A 344 2.77 -7.06 -15.65
N LEU A 345 3.01 -7.40 -16.92
CA LEU A 345 2.43 -8.58 -17.56
C LEU A 345 3.50 -9.59 -17.90
N TYR A 346 3.22 -10.87 -17.66
CA TYR A 346 4.14 -11.96 -17.92
C TYR A 346 3.40 -13.18 -18.46
N VAL A 347 3.78 -13.68 -19.64
CA VAL A 347 3.13 -14.83 -20.30
C VAL A 347 3.81 -16.14 -19.88
N TYR A 348 3.09 -17.10 -19.30
CA TYR A 348 3.70 -18.35 -18.86
C TYR A 348 4.14 -19.26 -20.02
N ARG A 349 5.29 -19.91 -19.82
CA ARG A 349 5.94 -20.81 -20.80
C ARG A 349 6.88 -21.80 -20.09
N PRO A 350 7.27 -22.90 -20.76
CA PRO A 350 8.24 -23.83 -20.21
C PRO A 350 9.68 -23.28 -20.26
N GLY A 351 10.54 -23.76 -19.35
CA GLY A 351 11.98 -23.51 -19.38
C GLY A 351 12.45 -22.27 -18.62
N GLU A 352 11.64 -21.75 -17.70
CA GLU A 352 12.05 -20.63 -16.84
C GLU A 352 13.13 -21.03 -15.83
N THR A 353 13.98 -20.06 -15.48
CA THR A 353 15.15 -20.27 -14.60
C THR A 353 15.17 -19.35 -13.38
N SER A 354 14.48 -18.21 -13.43
CA SER A 354 14.27 -17.32 -12.30
C SER A 354 13.04 -16.43 -12.53
N THR A 355 12.64 -15.66 -11.52
CA THR A 355 11.53 -14.70 -11.59
C THR A 355 11.78 -13.53 -12.54
N SER A 356 13.05 -13.24 -12.83
CA SER A 356 13.45 -12.06 -13.61
C SER A 356 14.10 -12.40 -14.94
N ALA A 357 14.56 -13.63 -15.18
CA ALA A 357 15.29 -13.95 -16.40
C ALA A 357 14.40 -13.94 -17.65
N SER A 358 13.13 -14.33 -17.53
CA SER A 358 12.26 -14.59 -18.68
C SER A 358 12.96 -15.47 -19.73
N ALA A 359 13.58 -16.56 -19.27
CA ALA A 359 14.49 -17.40 -20.06
C ALA A 359 13.77 -18.48 -20.87
N GLY A 360 12.51 -18.77 -20.53
CA GLY A 360 11.70 -19.78 -21.19
C GLY A 360 11.38 -19.44 -22.66
N ASP A 361 11.05 -20.47 -23.44
CA ASP A 361 10.70 -20.32 -24.85
C ASP A 361 9.27 -19.78 -25.00
N PHE A 362 9.13 -18.47 -25.19
CA PHE A 362 7.82 -17.82 -25.31
C PHE A 362 7.03 -18.26 -26.57
N PHE A 363 7.66 -18.89 -27.57
CA PHE A 363 6.94 -19.50 -28.69
C PHE A 363 6.12 -20.72 -28.24
N LYS A 364 6.45 -21.31 -27.09
CA LYS A 364 5.72 -22.42 -26.45
C LYS A 364 4.86 -21.94 -25.29
N SER A 365 4.27 -20.75 -25.38
CA SER A 365 3.38 -20.26 -24.31
C SER A 365 2.01 -20.92 -24.39
N ALA A 366 1.31 -20.81 -25.52
CA ALA A 366 -0.04 -21.35 -25.69
C ALA A 366 -0.10 -22.89 -25.57
N LEU A 367 -1.05 -23.38 -24.77
CA LEU A 367 -1.39 -24.79 -24.68
C LEU A 367 -2.20 -25.17 -25.91
N ASP A 368 -1.51 -25.66 -26.94
CA ASP A 368 -2.11 -26.19 -28.17
C ASP A 368 -2.33 -27.72 -28.03
N PRO A 369 -3.60 -28.18 -27.96
CA PRO A 369 -3.92 -29.61 -27.96
C PRO A 369 -3.35 -30.37 -29.16
N ASN A 370 -3.18 -29.73 -30.32
CA ASN A 370 -2.61 -30.37 -31.51
C ASN A 370 -1.11 -30.67 -31.35
N ASP A 371 -0.41 -29.92 -30.50
CA ASP A 371 1.00 -30.14 -30.15
C ASP A 371 1.15 -31.01 -28.89
N ASN A 372 0.08 -31.67 -28.44
CA ASN A 372 0.00 -32.42 -27.18
C ASN A 372 0.32 -31.60 -25.92
N ARG A 373 0.13 -30.27 -25.97
CA ARG A 373 0.25 -29.39 -24.81
C ARG A 373 -1.13 -29.13 -24.22
N THR A 374 -1.51 -29.96 -23.25
CA THR A 374 -2.87 -29.94 -22.68
C THR A 374 -2.91 -29.58 -21.19
N SER A 375 -1.77 -29.21 -20.59
CA SER A 375 -1.69 -28.82 -19.17
C SER A 375 -0.53 -27.86 -18.87
N PHE A 376 -0.66 -27.10 -17.78
CA PHE A 376 0.39 -26.25 -17.19
C PHE A 376 0.11 -26.01 -15.70
N GLY A 377 1.16 -25.78 -14.91
CA GLY A 377 1.05 -25.59 -13.46
C GLY A 377 1.36 -26.85 -12.65
N VAL A 378 1.63 -26.66 -11.36
CA VAL A 378 2.03 -27.70 -10.41
C VAL A 378 1.30 -27.46 -9.09
N ALA A 379 0.72 -28.49 -8.50
CA ALA A 379 -0.09 -28.37 -7.28
C ALA A 379 0.74 -28.16 -5.99
N ASP A 380 1.96 -28.68 -5.97
CA ASP A 380 2.87 -28.58 -4.81
C ASP A 380 3.36 -27.14 -4.61
N PHE A 381 3.00 -26.51 -3.50
CA PHE A 381 3.40 -25.14 -3.17
C PHE A 381 4.92 -24.96 -3.05
N ASP A 382 5.65 -26.02 -2.71
CA ASP A 382 7.11 -25.99 -2.57
C ASP A 382 7.84 -26.22 -3.90
N ALA A 383 7.11 -26.52 -4.98
CA ALA A 383 7.72 -26.73 -6.29
C ALA A 383 8.39 -25.44 -6.78
N PRO A 384 9.67 -25.52 -7.21
CA PRO A 384 10.38 -24.36 -7.72
C PRO A 384 9.77 -23.91 -9.06
N LEU A 385 9.89 -22.61 -9.39
CA LEU A 385 9.38 -22.06 -10.65
C LEU A 385 9.86 -22.79 -11.90
N THR A 386 11.05 -23.41 -11.82
CA THR A 386 11.68 -24.17 -12.92
C THR A 386 10.88 -25.39 -13.35
N ASP A 387 9.95 -25.86 -12.51
CA ASP A 387 9.12 -27.04 -12.79
C ASP A 387 7.86 -26.70 -13.59
N GLY A 388 7.74 -25.47 -14.09
CA GLY A 388 6.58 -25.03 -14.90
C GLY A 388 5.36 -24.68 -14.05
N THR A 389 5.61 -24.10 -12.88
CA THR A 389 4.57 -23.61 -11.98
C THR A 389 3.86 -22.36 -12.52
N ILE A 390 2.68 -22.04 -11.99
CA ILE A 390 2.02 -20.75 -12.19
C ILE A 390 2.44 -19.86 -11.01
N PHE A 391 3.55 -19.14 -11.15
CA PHE A 391 4.22 -18.41 -10.05
C PHE A 391 3.94 -16.90 -10.00
N TYR A 392 3.85 -16.33 -8.79
CA TYR A 392 3.78 -14.88 -8.54
C TYR A 392 5.10 -14.17 -8.85
N SER A 393 5.13 -12.84 -8.85
CA SER A 393 6.34 -12.05 -9.13
C SER A 393 7.52 -12.34 -8.20
N ASN A 394 7.25 -12.75 -6.95
CA ASN A 394 8.25 -13.21 -5.98
C ASN A 394 8.73 -14.67 -6.20
N GLY A 395 8.15 -15.41 -7.15
CA GLY A 395 8.51 -16.78 -7.50
C GLY A 395 7.74 -17.87 -6.77
N THR A 396 6.88 -17.52 -5.81
CA THR A 396 6.02 -18.48 -5.10
C THR A 396 5.02 -19.14 -6.06
N ASN A 397 4.89 -20.45 -5.99
CA ASN A 397 3.90 -21.20 -6.77
C ASN A 397 2.47 -20.93 -6.25
N SER A 398 1.51 -20.71 -7.16
CA SER A 398 0.09 -20.56 -6.81
C SER A 398 -0.63 -21.87 -6.48
N GLY A 399 -0.04 -23.01 -6.81
CA GLY A 399 -0.64 -24.35 -6.68
C GLY A 399 -1.75 -24.64 -7.68
N ILE A 400 -2.08 -23.70 -8.58
CA ILE A 400 -3.12 -23.89 -9.60
C ILE A 400 -2.58 -24.82 -10.69
N VAL A 401 -3.44 -25.75 -11.13
CA VAL A 401 -3.17 -26.62 -12.28
C VAL A 401 -4.25 -26.42 -13.34
N ILE A 402 -3.82 -26.12 -14.55
CA ILE A 402 -4.69 -26.10 -15.74
C ILE A 402 -4.43 -27.38 -16.51
N SER A 403 -5.50 -28.10 -16.88
CA SER A 403 -5.42 -29.40 -17.52
C SER A 403 -6.59 -29.63 -18.48
N ASP A 404 -6.61 -30.78 -19.14
CA ASP A 404 -7.69 -31.19 -20.05
C ASP A 404 -8.02 -30.16 -21.15
N VAL A 405 -7.02 -29.38 -21.58
CA VAL A 405 -7.20 -28.38 -22.64
C VAL A 405 -7.55 -29.07 -23.96
N LYS A 406 -8.70 -28.74 -24.54
CA LYS A 406 -9.28 -29.38 -25.74
C LYS A 406 -9.97 -28.33 -26.60
N TYR A 407 -9.86 -28.46 -27.93
CA TYR A 407 -10.74 -27.75 -28.85
C TYR A 407 -12.10 -28.43 -28.94
N ASN A 408 -13.15 -27.67 -29.29
CA ASN A 408 -14.34 -28.27 -29.89
C ASN A 408 -14.07 -28.67 -31.36
N ASP A 409 -15.01 -29.39 -31.97
CA ASP A 409 -14.81 -30.04 -33.28
C ASP A 409 -14.33 -29.10 -34.40
N ASP A 410 -14.76 -27.83 -34.40
CA ASP A 410 -14.40 -26.81 -35.39
C ASP A 410 -13.34 -25.80 -34.89
N SER A 411 -12.79 -26.03 -33.69
CA SER A 411 -11.87 -25.12 -33.01
C SER A 411 -12.41 -23.69 -32.88
N SER A 412 -13.73 -23.50 -32.84
CA SER A 412 -14.35 -22.22 -32.52
C SER A 412 -14.27 -21.90 -31.03
N GLN A 413 -14.01 -22.89 -30.17
CA GLN A 413 -13.87 -22.73 -28.73
C GLN A 413 -12.76 -23.63 -28.17
N ILE A 414 -12.25 -23.24 -27.01
CA ILE A 414 -11.33 -24.06 -26.21
C ILE A 414 -11.95 -24.32 -24.83
N THR A 415 -11.85 -25.55 -24.36
CA THR A 415 -12.32 -25.98 -23.05
C THR A 415 -11.14 -26.50 -22.23
N PHE A 416 -11.12 -26.25 -20.93
CA PHE A 416 -10.05 -26.64 -20.02
C PHE A 416 -10.57 -26.83 -18.60
N HIS A 417 -9.88 -27.64 -17.80
CA HIS A 417 -10.14 -27.81 -16.37
C HIS A 417 -9.15 -26.96 -15.56
N VAL A 418 -9.67 -26.22 -14.59
CA VAL A 418 -8.88 -25.50 -13.57
C VAL A 418 -9.04 -26.23 -12.26
N GLU A 419 -7.92 -26.56 -11.62
CA GLU A 419 -7.88 -27.13 -10.28
C GLU A 419 -7.26 -26.13 -9.31
N PHE A 420 -8.01 -25.76 -8.26
CA PHE A 420 -7.50 -24.95 -7.16
C PHE A 420 -6.94 -25.84 -6.04
N PRO A 421 -5.80 -25.45 -5.43
CA PRO A 421 -5.29 -26.12 -4.25
C PRO A 421 -6.08 -25.72 -2.99
N ASP A 422 -5.85 -26.44 -1.89
CA ASP A 422 -6.34 -26.06 -0.58
C ASP A 422 -5.40 -25.02 0.07
N TYR A 423 -5.81 -23.75 0.01
CA TYR A 423 -5.07 -22.63 0.60
C TYR A 423 -5.15 -22.56 2.14
N SER A 424 -6.02 -23.34 2.80
CA SER A 424 -6.24 -23.25 4.25
C SER A 424 -4.98 -23.59 5.06
N SER A 425 -4.13 -24.44 4.50
CA SER A 425 -2.85 -24.88 5.09
C SER A 425 -1.75 -23.81 5.10
N LEU A 426 -1.88 -22.76 4.28
CA LEU A 426 -0.83 -21.76 4.09
C LEU A 426 -0.77 -20.68 5.18
N GLY A 427 -1.74 -20.67 6.10
CA GLY A 427 -1.78 -19.67 7.17
C GLY A 427 -1.80 -18.25 6.62
N LEU A 428 -2.52 -18.00 5.52
CA LEU A 428 -2.65 -16.68 4.89
C LEU A 428 -3.38 -15.69 5.81
N TRP A 429 -3.20 -14.41 5.52
CA TRP A 429 -3.96 -13.35 6.17
C TRP A 429 -5.31 -13.18 5.48
N GLU A 430 -6.36 -12.96 6.26
CA GLU A 430 -7.71 -12.77 5.76
C GLU A 430 -7.87 -11.34 5.25
N LEU A 431 -8.52 -11.19 4.10
CA LEU A 431 -8.78 -9.87 3.51
C LEU A 431 -10.04 -9.26 4.14
N VAL A 432 -9.94 -8.03 4.63
CA VAL A 432 -11.13 -7.20 4.88
C VAL A 432 -11.60 -6.66 3.52
N PRO A 433 -12.86 -6.91 3.10
CA PRO A 433 -13.38 -6.40 1.83
C PRO A 433 -13.09 -4.91 1.71
N ASN A 434 -12.51 -4.47 0.60
CA ASN A 434 -12.09 -3.10 0.41
C ASN A 434 -12.59 -2.52 -0.91
N ASP A 435 -13.39 -1.46 -0.82
CA ASP A 435 -13.91 -0.68 -1.95
C ASP A 435 -13.32 0.74 -2.01
N ILE A 436 -12.23 1.02 -1.26
CA ILE A 436 -11.60 2.35 -1.24
C ILE A 436 -10.81 2.57 -2.54
N ALA A 437 -11.43 3.24 -3.50
CA ALA A 437 -10.82 3.66 -4.76
C ALA A 437 -10.06 5.00 -4.58
N MET A 438 -8.76 4.92 -4.29
CA MET A 438 -7.86 6.08 -4.26
C MET A 438 -6.42 5.65 -4.56
N GLU A 439 -5.67 6.52 -5.26
CA GLU A 439 -4.21 6.40 -5.35
C GLU A 439 -3.59 6.89 -4.03
N ALA A 440 -3.51 6.00 -3.06
CA ALA A 440 -2.98 6.30 -1.74
C ALA A 440 -1.44 6.33 -1.74
N THR A 441 -0.88 7.16 -0.87
CA THR A 441 0.55 7.24 -0.57
C THR A 441 0.85 6.96 0.90
N GLY A 442 -0.18 6.84 1.75
CA GLY A 442 -0.05 6.51 3.15
C GLY A 442 -1.36 6.07 3.79
N ILE A 443 -1.27 5.34 4.90
CA ILE A 443 -2.41 4.85 5.68
C ILE A 443 -2.08 4.87 7.18
N ASN A 444 -3.05 5.25 8.01
CA ASN A 444 -3.05 4.95 9.44
C ASN A 444 -4.36 4.26 9.83
N ILE A 445 -4.29 3.29 10.74
CA ILE A 445 -5.45 2.56 11.23
C ILE A 445 -5.56 2.59 12.74
N ASP A 446 -6.79 2.60 13.25
CA ASP A 446 -7.09 2.49 14.68
C ASP A 446 -8.49 1.86 14.86
N THR A 447 -8.82 1.42 16.07
CA THR A 447 -10.12 0.80 16.37
C THR A 447 -10.87 1.52 17.49
N ASP A 448 -12.21 1.42 17.48
CA ASP A 448 -13.03 1.79 18.63
C ASP A 448 -13.29 0.60 19.55
N SER A 449 -13.93 0.83 20.70
CA SER A 449 -14.19 -0.21 21.71
C SER A 449 -15.09 -1.36 21.21
N GLU A 450 -15.88 -1.12 20.16
CA GLU A 450 -16.71 -2.13 19.50
C GLU A 450 -15.94 -2.95 18.45
N GLY A 451 -14.71 -2.53 18.10
CA GLY A 451 -13.88 -3.18 17.09
C GLY A 451 -14.15 -2.70 15.67
N ASN A 452 -14.84 -1.56 15.50
CA ASN A 452 -14.92 -0.93 14.19
C ASN A 452 -13.55 -0.37 13.81
N ILE A 453 -13.17 -0.50 12.54
CA ILE A 453 -11.84 -0.09 12.05
C ILE A 453 -11.97 1.29 11.41
N TYR A 454 -11.06 2.19 11.74
CA TYR A 454 -10.94 3.49 11.12
C TYR A 454 -9.65 3.53 10.32
N ALA A 455 -9.72 3.96 9.06
CA ALA A 455 -8.57 4.14 8.19
C ALA A 455 -8.49 5.59 7.73
N ASN A 456 -7.45 6.31 8.13
CA ASN A 456 -7.10 7.60 7.54
C ASN A 456 -6.14 7.31 6.39
N VAL A 457 -6.46 7.79 5.19
CA VAL A 457 -5.72 7.48 3.98
C VAL A 457 -5.29 8.79 3.33
N MET A 458 -3.99 8.92 3.06
CA MET A 458 -3.42 10.05 2.33
C MET A 458 -3.21 9.65 0.89
N GLY A 459 -3.48 10.55 -0.04
CA GLY A 459 -3.28 10.32 -1.47
C GLY A 459 -3.35 11.61 -2.26
N ARG A 460 -3.62 11.49 -3.57
CA ARG A 460 -3.84 12.62 -4.45
C ARG A 460 -5.20 12.54 -5.14
N GLU A 461 -5.80 13.71 -5.32
CA GLU A 461 -6.93 13.91 -6.23
C GLU A 461 -6.61 15.08 -7.14
N SER A 462 -6.51 14.81 -8.45
CA SER A 462 -5.96 15.74 -9.43
C SER A 462 -4.57 16.25 -9.00
N TRP A 463 -4.42 17.53 -8.68
CA TRP A 463 -3.15 18.14 -8.29
C TRP A 463 -2.98 18.34 -6.78
N ASN A 464 -4.01 18.00 -5.98
CA ASN A 464 -4.04 18.30 -4.55
C ASN A 464 -3.74 17.05 -3.71
N PHE A 465 -2.92 17.22 -2.67
CA PHE A 465 -2.81 16.22 -1.62
C PHE A 465 -4.08 16.22 -0.76
N VAL A 466 -4.59 15.03 -0.47
CA VAL A 466 -5.83 14.84 0.28
C VAL A 466 -5.68 13.79 1.37
N ASN A 467 -6.40 13.97 2.48
CA ASN A 467 -6.66 12.91 3.46
C ASN A 467 -8.16 12.57 3.45
N LYS A 468 -8.48 11.27 3.52
CA LYS A 468 -9.84 10.74 3.66
C LYS A 468 -9.88 9.74 4.80
N VAL A 469 -10.91 9.80 5.63
CA VAL A 469 -11.09 8.85 6.73
C VAL A 469 -12.29 7.97 6.44
N PHE A 470 -12.13 6.67 6.63
CA PHE A 470 -13.18 5.68 6.44
C PHE A 470 -13.40 4.89 7.72
N LYS A 471 -14.64 4.45 7.95
CA LYS A 471 -15.03 3.52 9.01
C LYS A 471 -15.50 2.21 8.38
N TYR A 472 -14.96 1.08 8.84
CA TYR A 472 -15.48 -0.26 8.57
C TYR A 472 -16.17 -0.79 9.82
N ASN A 473 -17.46 -1.12 9.68
CA ASN A 473 -18.30 -1.59 10.80
C ASN A 473 -18.40 -3.12 10.91
N GLY A 474 -17.51 -3.86 10.22
CA GLY A 474 -17.60 -5.32 10.10
C GLY A 474 -18.32 -5.80 8.83
N THR A 475 -19.03 -4.92 8.11
CA THR A 475 -19.77 -5.28 6.88
C THR A 475 -19.52 -4.35 5.70
N SER A 476 -19.35 -3.05 5.94
CA SER A 476 -19.23 -2.04 4.88
C SER A 476 -18.34 -0.88 5.29
N TRP A 477 -17.71 -0.25 4.30
CA TRP A 477 -16.96 0.99 4.47
C TRP A 477 -17.86 2.22 4.32
N THR A 478 -17.66 3.21 5.20
CA THR A 478 -18.30 4.53 5.11
C THR A 478 -17.25 5.62 5.22
N ALA A 479 -17.22 6.55 4.25
CA ALA A 479 -16.39 7.75 4.34
C ALA A 479 -16.93 8.70 5.44
N LEU A 480 -16.05 9.18 6.30
CA LEU A 480 -16.40 10.08 7.40
C LEU A 480 -16.15 11.55 7.02
N GLY A 481 -17.22 12.34 7.02
CA GLY A 481 -17.15 13.78 6.80
C GLY A 481 -16.61 14.17 5.42
N SER A 482 -16.20 15.42 5.28
CA SER A 482 -15.60 15.95 4.05
C SER A 482 -14.12 15.57 3.91
N VAL A 483 -13.66 15.46 2.66
CA VAL A 483 -12.23 15.31 2.32
C VAL A 483 -11.42 16.48 2.89
N PHE A 484 -10.24 16.19 3.44
CA PHE A 484 -9.26 17.22 3.79
C PHE A 484 -8.42 17.53 2.56
N SER A 485 -8.54 18.73 1.98
CA SER A 485 -7.83 19.11 0.75
C SER A 485 -6.64 20.03 1.01
N ASN A 486 -5.60 19.93 0.19
CA ASN A 486 -4.36 20.70 0.30
C ASN A 486 -3.69 20.53 1.66
N VAL A 487 -3.67 19.29 2.14
CA VAL A 487 -3.08 18.92 3.43
C VAL A 487 -1.81 18.11 3.21
N SER A 488 -0.93 18.12 4.20
CA SER A 488 0.19 17.19 4.27
C SER A 488 0.25 16.53 5.65
N SER A 489 0.92 15.38 5.71
CA SER A 489 0.94 14.51 6.89
C SER A 489 -0.43 13.90 7.23
N MET A 490 -0.38 12.76 7.90
CA MET A 490 -1.56 12.04 8.34
C MET A 490 -1.30 11.43 9.70
N THR A 491 -2.21 11.67 10.64
CA THR A 491 -2.22 10.97 11.91
C THR A 491 -3.66 10.69 12.29
N LEU A 492 -3.93 9.50 12.78
CA LEU A 492 -5.25 9.07 13.25
C LEU A 492 -5.11 8.56 14.69
N LYS A 493 -6.06 8.91 15.55
CA LYS A 493 -6.27 8.22 16.81
C LYS A 493 -7.75 8.19 17.16
N VAL A 494 -8.26 7.05 17.58
CA VAL A 494 -9.60 6.92 18.15
C VAL A 494 -9.48 7.05 19.66
N TYR A 495 -10.20 8.01 20.23
CA TYR A 495 -10.21 8.28 21.66
C TYR A 495 -11.64 8.44 22.15
N ASN A 496 -12.05 7.65 23.15
CA ASN A 496 -13.44 7.54 23.62
C ASN A 496 -14.42 7.33 22.45
N ASP A 497 -14.11 6.36 21.58
CA ASP A 497 -14.86 6.02 20.36
C ASP A 497 -15.04 7.15 19.34
N ILE A 498 -14.27 8.24 19.48
CA ILE A 498 -14.27 9.38 18.56
C ILE A 498 -12.96 9.41 17.77
N PRO A 499 -12.99 9.43 16.43
CA PRO A 499 -11.77 9.58 15.64
C PRO A 499 -11.28 11.04 15.62
N TYR A 500 -9.99 11.20 15.85
CA TYR A 500 -9.24 12.45 15.77
C TYR A 500 -8.19 12.35 14.66
N VAL A 501 -8.03 13.43 13.90
CA VAL A 501 -7.00 13.56 12.87
C VAL A 501 -6.13 14.76 13.18
N LEU A 502 -4.82 14.56 13.15
CA LEU A 502 -3.82 15.63 13.20
C LEU A 502 -3.14 15.70 11.83
N TYR A 503 -3.10 16.90 11.24
CA TYR A 503 -2.58 17.10 9.89
C TYR A 503 -1.98 18.51 9.74
N LEU A 504 -1.25 18.75 8.65
CA LEU A 504 -0.80 20.08 8.25
C LEU A 504 -1.77 20.65 7.20
N ASN A 505 -2.29 21.85 7.44
CA ASN A 505 -3.10 22.55 6.44
C ASN A 505 -2.25 23.11 5.28
N SER A 506 -2.88 23.79 4.32
CA SER A 506 -2.23 24.36 3.15
C SER A 506 -1.16 25.43 3.45
N SER A 507 -1.11 25.96 4.67
CA SER A 507 -0.07 26.88 5.15
C SER A 507 1.00 26.18 5.99
N GLY A 508 0.98 24.85 6.03
CA GLY A 508 1.90 24.04 6.83
C GLY A 508 1.64 24.15 8.34
N LYS A 509 0.43 24.51 8.79
CA LYS A 509 0.11 24.63 10.22
C LYS A 509 -0.50 23.33 10.76
N PRO A 510 -0.07 22.82 11.93
CA PRO A 510 -0.73 21.70 12.59
C PRO A 510 -2.18 22.03 12.94
N VAL A 511 -3.10 21.17 12.51
CA VAL A 511 -4.53 21.25 12.79
C VAL A 511 -4.99 19.94 13.39
N LEU A 512 -5.59 20.00 14.58
CA LEU A 512 -6.28 18.89 15.21
C LEU A 512 -7.77 18.99 14.89
N ALA A 513 -8.33 17.98 14.25
CA ALA A 513 -9.75 17.85 13.99
C ALA A 513 -10.33 16.63 14.72
N LYS A 514 -11.60 16.72 15.13
CA LYS A 514 -12.38 15.61 15.69
C LYS A 514 -13.64 15.38 14.88
N TYR A 515 -14.08 14.13 14.75
CA TYR A 515 -15.37 13.84 14.14
C TYR A 515 -16.50 13.96 15.17
N ASN A 516 -17.58 14.66 14.84
CA ASN A 516 -18.71 14.86 15.76
C ASN A 516 -19.91 13.92 15.48
N GLY A 517 -19.73 12.92 14.61
CA GLY A 517 -20.80 12.04 14.13
C GLY A 517 -21.43 12.46 12.79
N ALA A 518 -21.13 13.67 12.30
CA ALA A 518 -21.60 14.14 10.99
C ALA A 518 -20.47 14.79 10.17
N SER A 519 -19.65 15.63 10.79
CA SER A 519 -18.59 16.41 10.13
C SER A 519 -17.32 16.50 10.97
N TRP A 520 -16.22 16.88 10.33
CA TRP A 520 -14.98 17.23 11.00
C TRP A 520 -15.08 18.62 11.65
N GLN A 521 -14.67 18.72 12.91
CA GLN A 521 -14.57 19.98 13.64
C GLN A 521 -13.12 20.24 14.05
N THR A 522 -12.59 21.41 13.68
CA THR A 522 -11.29 21.87 14.16
C THR A 522 -11.34 22.12 15.67
N VAL A 523 -10.51 21.40 16.41
CA VAL A 523 -10.32 21.54 17.86
C VAL A 523 -9.23 22.55 18.16
N TYR A 524 -8.15 22.54 17.38
CA TYR A 524 -6.97 23.35 17.61
C TYR A 524 -6.18 23.59 16.32
N THR A 525 -5.54 24.76 16.23
CA THR A 525 -4.56 25.08 15.18
C THR A 525 -3.36 25.75 15.83
N ASP A 526 -2.16 25.19 15.65
CA ASP A 526 -0.94 25.84 16.12
C ASP A 526 -0.43 26.84 15.08
N ASN A 527 -0.73 28.12 15.30
CA ASN A 527 -0.28 29.20 14.43
C ASN A 527 1.17 29.63 14.69
N SER A 528 1.83 29.12 15.74
CA SER A 528 3.18 29.54 16.13
C SER A 528 4.30 28.86 15.35
N VAL A 529 4.01 27.73 14.69
CA VAL A 529 4.98 26.90 13.94
C VAL A 529 4.57 26.78 12.47
N SER A 530 5.51 26.46 11.58
CA SER A 530 5.22 26.20 10.15
C SER A 530 6.03 25.00 9.68
N TYR A 531 5.37 24.05 9.03
CA TYR A 531 5.96 22.81 8.53
C TYR A 531 6.76 22.02 9.58
N PRO A 532 6.21 21.75 10.78
CA PRO A 532 6.87 20.86 11.73
C PRO A 532 6.87 19.42 11.20
N ASN A 533 7.79 18.60 11.71
CA ASN A 533 7.90 17.18 11.36
C ASN A 533 7.26 16.29 12.43
N ASP A 534 7.11 15.00 12.13
CA ASP A 534 6.79 13.94 13.10
C ASP A 534 5.48 14.17 13.91
N LEU A 535 4.42 14.59 13.21
CA LEU A 535 3.09 14.75 13.82
C LEU A 535 2.62 13.40 14.37
N GLN A 536 2.22 13.38 15.63
CA GLN A 536 1.73 12.17 16.30
C GLN A 536 0.61 12.47 17.30
N LEU A 537 -0.27 11.50 17.45
CA LEU A 537 -1.33 11.43 18.46
C LEU A 537 -1.10 10.17 19.29
N PHE A 538 -1.11 10.30 20.61
CA PHE A 538 -0.80 9.18 21.50
C PHE A 538 -1.63 9.24 22.79
N LEU A 539 -1.80 8.07 23.38
CA LEU A 539 -2.63 7.83 24.57
C LEU A 539 -1.80 7.24 25.70
N GLY A 540 -2.32 7.37 26.92
CA GLY A 540 -2.05 6.50 28.05
C GLY A 540 -2.80 6.99 29.28
N ASP A 541 -2.54 6.40 30.44
CA ASP A 541 -3.29 6.64 31.69
C ASP A 541 -3.34 8.13 32.10
N SER A 542 -2.35 8.91 31.66
CA SER A 542 -2.22 10.34 31.99
C SER A 542 -3.07 11.28 31.12
N GLY A 543 -3.65 10.78 30.00
CA GLY A 543 -4.52 11.52 29.09
C GLY A 543 -4.22 11.32 27.60
N PHE A 544 -4.84 12.19 26.78
CA PHE A 544 -4.70 12.23 25.33
C PHE A 544 -3.79 13.40 24.91
N TYR A 545 -2.85 13.15 24.01
CA TYR A 545 -1.82 14.12 23.65
C TYR A 545 -1.57 14.17 22.13
N GLY A 546 -1.05 15.30 21.69
CA GLY A 546 -0.46 15.47 20.36
C GLY A 546 0.95 16.02 20.47
N ALA A 547 1.85 15.62 19.56
CA ALA A 547 3.21 16.12 19.52
C ALA A 547 3.74 16.27 18.08
N TRP A 548 4.79 17.07 17.94
CA TRP A 548 5.55 17.27 16.71
C TRP A 548 6.91 17.89 17.02
N THR A 549 7.83 17.81 16.06
CA THR A 549 9.15 18.44 16.16
C THR A 549 9.15 19.77 15.41
N VAL A 550 9.56 20.85 16.08
CA VAL A 550 9.75 22.17 15.46
C VAL A 550 11.12 22.19 14.82
N ASP A 551 11.14 22.36 13.49
CA ASP A 551 12.33 22.34 12.63
C ASP A 551 13.22 21.09 12.80
N GLY A 552 12.66 20.01 13.36
CA GLY A 552 13.37 18.77 13.70
C GLY A 552 14.20 18.81 14.98
N THR A 553 14.30 19.94 15.68
CA THR A 553 15.26 20.12 16.80
C THR A 553 14.62 20.27 18.17
N THR A 554 13.35 20.69 18.23
CA THR A 554 12.64 20.93 19.50
C THR A 554 11.35 20.14 19.54
N LEU A 555 11.15 19.35 20.59
CA LEU A 555 9.93 18.56 20.77
C LEU A 555 8.83 19.41 21.41
N SER A 556 7.71 19.58 20.71
CA SER A 556 6.51 20.26 21.21
C SER A 556 5.44 19.24 21.55
N ILE A 557 4.97 19.22 22.80
CA ILE A 557 3.94 18.31 23.29
C ILE A 557 2.73 19.11 23.77
N LYS A 558 1.53 18.67 23.39
CA LYS A 558 0.25 19.29 23.77
C LYS A 558 -0.64 18.26 24.45
N LYS A 559 -1.25 18.65 25.56
CA LYS A 559 -2.33 17.88 26.21
C LYS A 559 -3.66 18.27 25.59
N ILE A 560 -4.43 17.28 25.19
CA ILE A 560 -5.76 17.42 24.60
C ILE A 560 -6.80 17.10 25.68
N THR A 561 -7.70 18.04 25.92
CA THR A 561 -8.76 17.92 26.93
C THR A 561 -10.11 18.28 26.31
N PRO A 562 -11.24 17.92 26.94
CA PRO A 562 -12.55 18.40 26.50
C PRO A 562 -12.66 19.94 26.43
N SER A 563 -11.92 20.65 27.30
CA SER A 563 -11.84 22.11 27.35
C SER A 563 -10.91 22.75 26.32
N GLY A 564 -10.15 21.96 25.55
CA GLY A 564 -9.21 22.46 24.53
C GLY A 564 -7.81 21.86 24.66
N VAL A 565 -6.83 22.53 24.05
CA VAL A 565 -5.45 22.06 23.93
C VAL A 565 -4.50 22.97 24.71
N THR A 566 -3.63 22.38 25.55
CA THR A 566 -2.66 23.10 26.39
C THR A 566 -1.24 22.58 26.19
N ASN A 567 -0.23 23.45 26.30
CA ASN A 567 1.18 23.05 26.17
C ASN A 567 1.65 22.21 27.37
N VAL A 568 2.46 21.18 27.09
CA VAL A 568 3.31 20.53 28.09
C VAL A 568 4.70 21.17 27.96
N ASN A 569 5.10 21.99 28.95
CA ASN A 569 6.32 22.81 28.91
C ASN A 569 7.58 21.97 29.17
N SER A 570 7.89 21.01 28.29
CA SER A 570 8.94 20.01 28.51
C SER A 570 10.33 20.44 28.00
N SER A 571 10.46 21.46 27.14
CA SER A 571 11.76 22.02 26.67
C SER A 571 12.82 21.01 26.18
N LEU A 572 12.43 19.85 25.63
CA LEU A 572 13.40 18.86 25.13
C LEU A 572 13.93 19.26 23.75
N THR A 573 15.25 19.25 23.61
CA THR A 573 15.94 19.52 22.34
C THR A 573 16.89 18.38 21.94
N ALA A 574 17.17 18.29 20.64
CA ALA A 574 18.10 17.37 20.00
C ALA A 574 18.74 18.04 18.77
N ASP A 575 19.83 17.50 18.25
CA ASP A 575 20.43 17.95 17.00
C ASP A 575 19.47 17.72 15.82
N TYR A 576 18.85 16.54 15.80
CA TYR A 576 17.67 16.23 14.98
C TYR A 576 16.95 15.02 15.58
N PHE A 577 15.66 15.12 15.81
CA PHE A 577 14.85 13.99 16.23
C PHE A 577 14.56 13.06 15.04
N ALA A 578 15.26 11.92 14.95
CA ALA A 578 14.93 10.92 13.95
C ALA A 578 13.71 10.10 14.40
N ASN A 579 12.56 10.38 13.78
CA ASN A 579 11.28 9.68 13.96
C ASN A 579 10.92 9.44 15.45
N PRO A 580 10.74 10.49 16.26
CA PRO A 580 10.43 10.34 17.66
C PRO A 580 9.05 9.68 17.85
N SER A 581 8.95 8.79 18.83
CA SER A 581 7.68 8.16 19.23
C SER A 581 7.43 8.40 20.72
N LEU A 582 6.22 8.81 21.06
CA LEU A 582 5.79 9.14 22.42
C LEU A 582 4.65 8.24 22.89
N SER A 583 4.64 7.99 24.20
CA SER A 583 3.60 7.29 24.93
C SER A 583 3.55 7.82 26.38
N THR A 584 2.47 7.53 27.11
CA THR A 584 2.39 7.89 28.54
C THR A 584 2.19 6.68 29.44
N VAL A 585 2.80 6.73 30.62
CA VAL A 585 2.74 5.70 31.67
C VAL A 585 2.73 6.39 33.02
N GLY A 586 1.67 6.19 33.81
CA GLY A 586 1.50 6.87 35.10
C GLY A 586 1.59 8.40 34.95
N THR A 587 2.47 9.05 35.71
CA THR A 587 2.69 10.51 35.63
C THR A 587 3.78 10.92 34.63
N TYR A 588 4.20 10.02 33.74
CA TYR A 588 5.32 10.24 32.84
C TYR A 588 4.90 10.23 31.37
N ILE A 589 5.50 11.12 30.58
CA ILE A 589 5.51 11.04 29.12
C ILE A 589 6.86 10.49 28.70
N TYR A 590 6.89 9.35 28.03
CA TYR A 590 8.09 8.76 27.47
C TYR A 590 8.29 9.20 26.02
N VAL A 591 9.54 9.29 25.60
CA VAL A 591 9.92 9.50 24.21
C VAL A 591 11.08 8.59 23.84
N THR A 592 10.93 7.85 22.74
CA THR A 592 12.02 7.15 22.05
C THR A 592 12.39 7.92 20.79
N TYR A 593 13.68 8.12 20.55
CA TYR A 593 14.19 8.76 19.34
C TYR A 593 15.66 8.42 19.14
N CYS A 594 16.24 8.73 17.98
CA CYS A 594 17.70 8.81 17.82
C CYS A 594 18.08 10.28 17.63
N ASN A 595 19.12 10.75 18.35
CA ASN A 595 19.63 12.09 18.17
C ASN A 595 20.57 12.12 16.95
N PHE A 596 20.07 12.62 15.82
CA PHE A 596 20.79 12.58 14.56
C PHE A 596 21.60 13.86 14.31
N ALA A 597 22.92 13.75 14.26
CA ALA A 597 23.84 14.83 13.92
C ALA A 597 24.41 14.61 12.50
N PHE A 598 24.13 15.53 11.57
CA PHE A 598 24.64 15.46 10.20
C PHE A 598 26.18 15.53 10.17
N GLY A 599 26.82 14.47 9.64
CA GLY A 599 28.29 14.38 9.55
C GLY A 599 29.01 14.04 10.86
N GLY A 600 28.28 13.68 11.92
CA GLY A 600 28.82 13.28 13.23
C GLY A 600 29.23 11.81 13.35
N GLY A 601 29.64 11.41 14.56
CA GLY A 601 29.96 10.02 14.92
C GLY A 601 28.74 9.11 15.05
N THR A 602 28.95 7.87 15.49
CA THR A 602 27.88 6.88 15.70
C THR A 602 26.82 7.38 16.68
N GLN A 603 25.55 7.33 16.27
CA GLN A 603 24.41 7.77 17.07
C GLN A 603 23.60 6.57 17.51
N TYR A 604 22.90 6.69 18.64
CA TYR A 604 22.22 5.58 19.29
C TYR A 604 20.80 5.96 19.65
N THR A 605 19.89 4.98 19.64
CA THR A 605 18.54 5.10 20.20
C THR A 605 18.60 5.64 21.63
N GLN A 606 17.74 6.59 21.95
CA GLN A 606 17.58 7.20 23.26
C GLN A 606 16.15 7.00 23.75
N VAL A 607 16.01 6.80 25.06
CA VAL A 607 14.72 6.84 25.75
C VAL A 607 14.82 7.87 26.87
N LYS A 608 13.87 8.80 26.91
CA LYS A 608 13.70 9.75 28.02
C LYS A 608 12.28 9.73 28.52
N ARG A 609 12.07 10.15 29.78
CA ARG A 609 10.73 10.37 30.34
C ARG A 609 10.63 11.73 30.99
N TYR A 610 9.50 12.39 30.78
CA TYR A 610 9.15 13.67 31.37
C TYR A 610 8.18 13.46 32.51
N ASN A 611 8.56 13.89 33.71
CA ASN A 611 7.71 13.82 34.88
C ASN A 611 6.72 14.98 34.88
N LEU A 612 5.42 14.70 34.77
CA LEU A 612 4.37 15.72 34.74
C LEU A 612 4.21 16.48 36.06
N THR A 613 4.68 15.91 37.17
CA THR A 613 4.59 16.51 38.51
C THR A 613 5.77 17.44 38.79
N THR A 614 7.00 17.02 38.48
CA THR A 614 8.21 17.81 38.75
C THR A 614 8.62 18.70 37.59
N GLY A 615 8.11 18.43 36.39
CA GLY A 615 8.42 19.16 35.16
C GLY A 615 9.84 18.91 34.65
N GLN A 616 10.44 17.76 34.95
CA GLN A 616 11.82 17.42 34.60
C GLN A 616 11.91 16.22 33.66
N TRP A 617 12.95 16.21 32.80
CA TRP A 617 13.32 15.05 32.00
C TRP A 617 14.32 14.15 32.72
N GLU A 618 14.12 12.85 32.56
CA GLU A 618 14.99 11.80 33.07
C GLU A 618 15.44 10.90 31.92
N ASN A 619 16.70 10.48 31.94
CA ASN A 619 17.24 9.56 30.94
C ASN A 619 17.01 8.10 31.38
N ILE A 620 16.57 7.25 30.45
CA ILE A 620 16.51 5.81 30.66
C ILE A 620 17.69 5.17 29.93
N GLN A 621 18.52 4.43 30.66
CA GLN A 621 19.68 3.75 30.08
C GLN A 621 19.24 2.46 29.37
N ILE A 622 19.47 2.39 28.06
CA ILE A 622 19.25 1.17 27.28
C ILE A 622 20.56 0.38 27.27
N PRO A 623 20.56 -0.92 27.62
CA PRO A 623 21.80 -1.71 27.69
C PRO A 623 22.57 -1.78 26.36
N ASN A 624 21.86 -2.11 25.27
CA ASN A 624 22.45 -2.23 23.93
C ASN A 624 21.59 -1.41 22.94
N PRO A 625 21.72 -0.08 22.93
CA PRO A 625 20.89 0.78 22.07
C PRO A 625 21.24 0.55 20.60
N LEU A 626 20.23 0.63 19.74
CA LEU A 626 20.40 0.43 18.31
C LEU A 626 21.13 1.64 17.69
N VAL A 627 22.04 1.38 16.75
CA VAL A 627 22.78 2.42 16.05
C VAL A 627 21.91 3.04 14.97
N SER A 628 21.86 4.37 14.91
CA SER A 628 21.21 5.14 13.85
C SER A 628 19.76 4.71 13.57
N SER A 629 19.03 4.31 14.62
CA SER A 629 17.62 3.95 14.50
C SER A 629 16.79 5.14 14.01
N ASN A 630 15.87 4.87 13.09
CA ASN A 630 15.06 5.89 12.44
C ASN A 630 13.60 5.45 12.21
N LEU A 631 13.23 4.31 12.77
CA LEU A 631 11.87 3.77 12.78
C LEU A 631 11.53 3.42 14.22
N HIS A 632 10.60 4.15 14.82
CA HIS A 632 10.21 3.95 16.21
C HIS A 632 8.69 3.88 16.36
N ARG A 633 8.24 2.97 17.22
CA ARG A 633 6.89 3.02 17.79
C ARG A 633 6.97 2.75 19.27
N SER A 634 6.13 3.43 20.04
CA SER A 634 6.02 3.25 21.48
C SER A 634 4.57 3.22 21.92
N ILE A 635 4.31 2.44 22.96
CA ILE A 635 3.00 2.29 23.57
C ILE A 635 3.13 2.25 25.09
N GLY A 636 2.07 2.65 25.78
CA GLY A 636 1.93 2.48 27.22
C GLY A 636 0.92 1.36 27.41
N TYR A 637 1.30 0.32 28.15
CA TYR A 637 0.46 -0.85 28.34
C TYR A 637 0.49 -1.27 29.80
N ASN A 638 -0.66 -1.22 30.47
CA ASN A 638 -0.81 -1.56 31.88
C ASN A 638 0.31 -0.97 32.74
N GLY A 639 0.57 0.34 32.63
CA GLY A 639 1.61 1.04 33.39
C GLY A 639 3.06 0.60 33.12
N GLU A 640 3.32 -0.09 32.02
CA GLU A 640 4.66 -0.35 31.48
C GLU A 640 4.84 0.44 30.18
N TYR A 641 6.06 0.94 29.96
CA TYR A 641 6.42 1.58 28.69
C TYR A 641 7.07 0.55 27.79
N TRP A 642 6.60 0.47 26.55
CA TRP A 642 7.15 -0.40 25.52
C TRP A 642 7.50 0.40 24.28
N MET A 643 8.60 0.04 23.63
CA MET A 643 8.98 0.60 22.35
C MET A 643 9.67 -0.40 21.46
N ILE A 644 9.55 -0.20 20.14
CA ILE A 644 10.37 -0.84 19.12
C ILE A 644 11.24 0.23 18.46
N ALA A 645 12.50 -0.13 18.17
CA ALA A 645 13.42 0.67 17.39
C ALA A 645 14.03 -0.18 16.28
N ALA A 646 14.01 0.33 15.05
CA ALA A 646 14.60 -0.33 13.89
C ALA A 646 15.41 0.64 13.01
N ALA A 647 16.29 0.04 12.20
CA ALA A 647 17.02 0.66 11.11
C ALA A 647 17.21 -0.39 10.01
N SER A 648 17.10 0.00 8.74
CA SER A 648 17.38 -0.91 7.62
C SER A 648 18.79 -1.52 7.74
N GLY A 649 18.89 -2.82 7.45
CA GLY A 649 20.12 -3.60 7.57
C GLY A 649 20.52 -3.99 9.00
N SER A 650 19.69 -3.69 10.01
CA SER A 650 19.91 -4.08 11.40
C SER A 650 18.70 -4.82 11.97
N LYS A 651 18.94 -5.68 12.97
CA LYS A 651 17.85 -6.33 13.70
C LYS A 651 17.15 -5.32 14.62
N PRO A 652 15.81 -5.22 14.59
CA PRO A 652 15.07 -4.37 15.50
C PRO A 652 15.23 -4.80 16.96
N ILE A 653 15.08 -3.84 17.87
CA ILE A 653 15.03 -4.10 19.31
C ILE A 653 13.69 -3.64 19.87
N ILE A 654 13.17 -4.39 20.84
CA ILE A 654 12.07 -3.95 21.71
C ILE A 654 12.62 -3.69 23.10
N VAL A 655 12.20 -2.58 23.70
CA VAL A 655 12.57 -2.21 25.06
C VAL A 655 11.32 -2.02 25.90
N LYS A 656 11.30 -2.68 27.06
CA LYS A 656 10.31 -2.52 28.11
C LYS A 656 10.91 -1.77 29.30
N VAL A 657 10.18 -0.81 29.84
CA VAL A 657 10.49 -0.14 31.11
C VAL A 657 9.30 -0.33 32.05
N ASP A 658 9.52 -1.02 33.17
CA ASP A 658 8.48 -1.26 34.18
C ASP A 658 8.31 -0.07 35.15
N GLY A 659 7.35 -0.20 36.08
CA GLY A 659 7.03 0.84 37.08
C GLY A 659 8.20 1.22 37.99
N ASP A 660 9.16 0.31 38.21
CA ASP A 660 10.37 0.54 39.00
C ASP A 660 11.52 1.10 38.16
N SER A 661 11.25 1.48 36.91
CA SER A 661 12.24 1.95 35.93
C SER A 661 13.26 0.89 35.50
N LYS A 662 12.97 -0.40 35.72
CA LYS A 662 13.84 -1.48 35.26
C LYS A 662 13.62 -1.73 33.78
N VAL A 663 14.74 -1.87 33.07
CA VAL A 663 14.77 -2.02 31.61
C VAL A 663 14.95 -3.49 31.23
N THR A 664 14.08 -3.99 30.34
CA THR A 664 14.21 -5.30 29.68
C THR A 664 14.30 -5.07 28.17
N GLN A 665 15.18 -5.78 27.49
CA GLN A 665 15.41 -5.62 26.05
C GLN A 665 15.29 -6.98 25.33
N TYR A 666 14.63 -6.96 24.17
CA TYR A 666 14.44 -8.10 23.28
C TYR A 666 15.00 -7.76 21.90
N GLU A 667 15.66 -8.71 21.25
CA GLU A 667 16.00 -8.63 19.82
C GLU A 667 14.87 -9.28 19.02
N VAL A 668 14.38 -8.61 17.98
CA VAL A 668 13.36 -9.17 17.08
C VAL A 668 14.06 -9.86 15.91
N PRO A 669 13.91 -11.17 15.73
CA PRO A 669 14.52 -11.87 14.60
C PRO A 669 13.82 -11.46 13.31
N THR A 670 14.61 -11.19 12.27
CA THR A 670 14.10 -10.91 10.94
C THR A 670 15.14 -11.26 9.89
N THR A 671 14.65 -11.62 8.71
CA THR A 671 15.44 -11.80 7.48
C THR A 671 15.33 -10.59 6.56
N ILE A 672 14.45 -9.64 6.87
CA ILE A 672 14.20 -8.45 6.05
C ILE A 672 15.44 -7.57 6.05
N THR A 673 15.91 -7.23 4.86
CA THR A 673 17.10 -6.35 4.74
C THR A 673 16.70 -4.88 4.63
N ASN A 674 15.56 -4.60 4.01
CA ASN A 674 15.06 -3.25 3.77
C ASN A 674 13.73 -2.98 4.49
N ILE A 675 13.82 -2.69 5.79
CA ILE A 675 12.67 -2.33 6.62
C ILE A 675 12.25 -0.88 6.30
N LEU A 676 11.02 -0.71 5.81
CA LEU A 676 10.38 0.58 5.57
C LEU A 676 9.76 1.14 6.85
N GLU A 677 9.09 0.28 7.62
CA GLU A 677 8.37 0.66 8.82
C GLU A 677 8.49 -0.44 9.87
N ALA A 678 8.59 -0.02 11.13
CA ALA A 678 8.56 -0.91 12.28
C ALA A 678 7.48 -0.43 13.25
N SER A 679 6.60 -1.34 13.64
CA SER A 679 5.49 -1.08 14.54
C SER A 679 5.43 -2.17 15.62
N MET A 680 4.77 -1.87 16.73
CA MET A 680 4.46 -2.85 17.75
C MET A 680 3.11 -2.52 18.39
N ASP A 681 2.46 -3.57 18.89
CA ASP A 681 1.25 -3.44 19.69
C ASP A 681 1.15 -4.64 20.65
N ILE A 682 0.32 -4.53 21.70
CA ILE A 682 0.10 -5.60 22.68
C ILE A 682 -1.38 -5.90 22.74
N SER A 683 -1.72 -7.16 22.50
CA SER A 683 -3.10 -7.68 22.61
C SER A 683 -3.63 -7.66 24.04
N GLU A 684 -4.95 -7.75 24.21
CA GLU A 684 -5.59 -7.78 25.53
C GLU A 684 -5.11 -8.94 26.42
N ASN A 685 -4.66 -10.05 25.81
CA ASN A 685 -4.09 -11.18 26.55
C ASN A 685 -2.58 -11.04 26.85
N GLY A 686 -2.01 -9.85 26.62
CA GLY A 686 -0.61 -9.57 26.89
C GLY A 686 0.36 -10.22 25.90
N THR A 687 -0.07 -10.59 24.69
CA THR A 687 0.85 -11.04 23.63
C THR A 687 1.42 -9.83 22.90
N VAL A 688 2.75 -9.70 22.95
CA VAL A 688 3.52 -8.64 22.27
C VAL A 688 3.68 -8.99 20.80
N CYS A 689 3.30 -8.07 19.92
CA CYS A 689 3.46 -8.23 18.48
C CYS A 689 4.35 -7.14 17.89
N ALA A 690 5.18 -7.51 16.93
CA ALA A 690 6.03 -6.63 16.16
C ALA A 690 5.69 -6.77 14.67
N SER A 691 5.53 -5.65 13.98
CA SER A 691 5.34 -5.61 12.53
C SER A 691 6.55 -4.96 11.88
N LEU A 692 7.12 -5.64 10.90
CA LEU A 692 8.27 -5.22 10.09
C LEU A 692 7.85 -5.21 8.63
N ILE A 693 7.68 -4.02 8.10
CA ILE A 693 7.18 -3.80 6.74
C ILE A 693 8.36 -3.63 5.81
N ALA A 694 8.38 -4.40 4.72
CA ALA A 694 9.52 -4.49 3.82
C ALA A 694 9.28 -3.79 2.47
N SER A 695 10.34 -3.22 1.90
CA SER A 695 10.35 -2.75 0.51
C SER A 695 10.93 -3.82 -0.41
N GLY A 696 10.15 -4.27 -1.41
CA GLY A 696 10.62 -5.25 -2.40
C GLY A 696 10.84 -6.67 -1.85
N GLU A 697 10.44 -6.95 -0.61
CA GLU A 697 10.50 -8.25 0.05
C GLU A 697 9.15 -8.53 0.75
N ASP A 698 9.00 -9.73 1.32
CA ASP A 698 7.85 -10.10 2.13
C ASP A 698 7.92 -9.46 3.53
N SER A 699 6.82 -8.84 3.96
CA SER A 699 6.72 -8.25 5.29
C SER A 699 6.52 -9.33 6.36
N GLN A 700 6.90 -9.03 7.59
CA GLN A 700 6.81 -9.97 8.72
C GLN A 700 6.02 -9.37 9.87
N ILE A 701 5.07 -10.14 10.40
CA ILE A 701 4.47 -9.87 11.71
C ILE A 701 4.89 -11.00 12.62
N LEU A 702 5.50 -10.67 13.76
CA LEU A 702 5.97 -11.62 14.75
C LEU A 702 5.27 -11.39 16.08
N TYR A 703 5.08 -12.45 16.85
CA TYR A 703 4.55 -12.38 18.21
C TYR A 703 5.48 -13.12 19.17
N LEU A 704 5.55 -12.63 20.41
CA LEU A 704 6.33 -13.25 21.47
C LEU A 704 5.46 -14.26 22.21
N ASP A 705 5.91 -15.51 22.25
CA ASP A 705 5.25 -16.59 22.95
C ASP A 705 6.27 -17.49 23.64
N SER A 706 6.14 -17.59 24.96
CA SER A 706 6.99 -18.43 25.82
C SER A 706 8.49 -18.12 25.67
N GLY A 707 8.83 -16.84 25.52
CA GLY A 707 10.19 -16.33 25.35
C GLY A 707 10.74 -16.42 23.92
N GLU A 708 9.98 -16.96 22.97
CA GLU A 708 10.39 -17.12 21.57
C GLU A 708 9.55 -16.25 20.62
N TRP A 709 10.20 -15.65 19.63
CA TRP A 709 9.52 -14.92 18.57
C TRP A 709 9.05 -15.89 17.48
N LYS A 710 7.76 -15.86 17.19
CA LYS A 710 7.12 -16.69 16.16
C LYS A 710 6.49 -15.81 15.09
N GLN A 711 6.56 -16.24 13.84
CA GLN A 711 5.90 -15.54 12.73
C GLN A 711 4.38 -15.78 12.79
N LEU A 712 3.60 -14.72 12.62
CA LEU A 712 2.15 -14.75 12.57
C LEU A 712 1.68 -15.02 11.13
N GLY A 713 1.54 -16.29 10.78
CA GLY A 713 1.12 -16.71 9.44
C GLY A 713 2.12 -16.37 8.34
N GLY A 714 1.64 -16.33 7.10
CA GLY A 714 2.41 -15.85 5.95
C GLY A 714 2.64 -14.33 5.97
N SER A 715 3.27 -13.82 4.90
CA SER A 715 3.44 -12.39 4.66
C SER A 715 2.07 -11.70 4.55
N PRO A 716 1.79 -10.62 5.31
CA PRO A 716 0.51 -9.91 5.23
C PRO A 716 0.43 -8.97 4.02
N CYS A 717 1.59 -8.58 3.48
CA CYS A 717 1.73 -7.77 2.28
C CYS A 717 3.15 -7.92 1.70
N SER A 718 3.23 -7.99 0.37
CA SER A 718 4.47 -7.88 -0.39
C SER A 718 4.48 -6.56 -1.16
N ASN A 719 5.64 -5.90 -1.22
CA ASN A 719 5.85 -4.69 -2.01
C ASN A 719 4.83 -3.56 -1.73
N CYS A 720 4.76 -3.12 -0.46
CA CYS A 720 3.97 -1.95 -0.07
C CYS A 720 4.88 -0.74 0.19
N GLN A 721 4.32 0.47 0.03
CA GLN A 721 5.03 1.74 0.22
C GLN A 721 4.71 2.43 1.54
N ALA A 722 3.65 1.99 2.22
CA ALA A 722 3.25 2.45 3.55
C ALA A 722 2.34 1.40 4.20
N ALA A 723 2.36 1.29 5.51
CA ALA A 723 1.44 0.46 6.26
C ALA A 723 1.19 0.97 7.69
N ASP A 724 0.21 0.39 8.35
CA ASP A 724 -0.01 0.60 9.78
C ASP A 724 -0.68 -0.62 10.39
N MET A 725 -0.34 -0.92 11.64
CA MET A 725 -0.82 -2.07 12.39
C MET A 725 -1.53 -1.62 13.67
N THR A 726 -2.64 -2.28 13.97
CA THR A 726 -3.33 -2.17 15.27
C THR A 726 -3.86 -3.54 15.69
N ILE A 727 -4.01 -3.76 17.00
CA ILE A 727 -4.63 -4.96 17.56
C ILE A 727 -5.94 -4.58 18.24
N TYR A 728 -6.99 -5.34 17.96
CA TYR A 728 -8.22 -5.32 18.74
C TYR A 728 -8.46 -6.69 19.34
N LYS A 729 -8.56 -6.77 20.67
CA LYS A 729 -8.60 -8.03 21.42
C LYS A 729 -7.39 -8.91 21.11
N ASN A 730 -7.60 -9.99 20.33
CA ASN A 730 -6.56 -10.93 19.90
C ASN A 730 -6.35 -10.92 18.39
N ARG A 731 -6.97 -9.98 17.66
CA ARG A 731 -6.90 -9.89 16.20
C ARG A 731 -5.97 -8.77 15.79
N VAL A 732 -4.97 -9.11 14.98
CA VAL A 732 -4.04 -8.14 14.38
C VAL A 732 -4.63 -7.70 13.05
N TYR A 733 -4.72 -6.38 12.85
CA TYR A 733 -5.09 -5.76 11.58
C TYR A 733 -3.87 -5.07 10.97
N LEU A 734 -3.71 -5.20 9.66
CA LEU A 734 -2.70 -4.47 8.89
C LEU A 734 -3.34 -3.76 7.70
N GLY A 735 -3.28 -2.43 7.73
CA GLY A 735 -3.60 -1.59 6.57
C GLY A 735 -2.31 -1.34 5.80
N SER A 736 -2.33 -1.52 4.48
CA SER A 736 -1.16 -1.35 3.61
C SER A 736 -1.53 -0.63 2.32
N VAL A 737 -0.57 0.12 1.78
CA VAL A 737 -0.65 0.79 0.49
C VAL A 737 0.31 0.11 -0.46
N LEU A 738 -0.22 -0.49 -1.52
CA LEU A 738 0.55 -1.22 -2.51
C LEU A 738 1.41 -0.26 -3.35
N THR A 739 2.68 -0.61 -3.53
CA THR A 739 3.60 0.14 -4.39
C THR A 739 3.04 0.21 -5.82
N GLY A 740 3.32 1.31 -6.54
CA GLY A 740 2.98 1.49 -7.95
C GLY A 740 1.52 1.85 -8.25
N THR A 741 0.56 1.30 -7.51
CA THR A 741 -0.88 1.62 -7.68
C THR A 741 -1.42 2.60 -6.66
N GLY A 742 -0.83 2.63 -5.46
CA GLY A 742 -1.46 3.28 -4.32
C GLY A 742 -2.74 2.59 -3.84
N ALA A 743 -3.06 1.39 -4.34
CA ALA A 743 -4.24 0.65 -3.89
C ALA A 743 -4.07 0.21 -2.44
N ILE A 744 -5.17 0.24 -1.70
CA ILE A 744 -5.18 -0.09 -0.28
C ILE A 744 -5.52 -1.56 -0.12
N SER A 745 -4.86 -2.23 0.82
CA SER A 745 -5.22 -3.57 1.29
C SER A 745 -5.30 -3.56 2.81
N LEU A 746 -6.42 -4.01 3.36
CA LEU A 746 -6.60 -4.22 4.78
C LEU A 746 -6.75 -5.72 5.03
N THR A 747 -5.85 -6.29 5.82
CA THR A 747 -5.85 -7.71 6.16
C THR A 747 -5.89 -7.91 7.67
N TYR A 748 -6.28 -9.10 8.11
CA TYR A 748 -6.23 -9.47 9.51
C TYR A 748 -5.82 -10.92 9.74
N LYS A 749 -5.32 -11.17 10.95
CA LYS A 749 -5.07 -12.52 11.45
C LYS A 749 -5.25 -12.57 12.96
N ASP A 750 -5.85 -13.66 13.43
CA ASP A 750 -5.99 -13.90 14.85
C ASP A 750 -4.68 -14.45 15.42
N LEU A 751 -4.24 -13.90 16.54
CA LEU A 751 -3.16 -14.47 17.34
C LEU A 751 -3.59 -15.85 17.88
N PRO A 752 -2.64 -16.74 18.17
CA PRO A 752 -2.95 -17.99 18.86
C PRO A 752 -3.74 -17.74 20.14
N GLU A 753 -4.62 -18.68 20.46
CA GLU A 753 -5.36 -18.63 21.72
C GLU A 753 -4.37 -18.83 22.88
N LYS A 754 -4.37 -17.86 23.80
CA LYS A 754 -3.51 -17.83 24.96
C LYS A 754 -4.37 -17.53 26.17
N GLU A 755 -4.45 -18.49 27.09
CA GLU A 755 -5.16 -18.27 28.35
C GLU A 755 -4.40 -17.25 29.20
N MET A 756 -5.14 -16.28 29.72
CA MET A 756 -4.57 -15.29 30.63
C MET A 756 -4.24 -15.94 31.96
N PRO A 757 -3.09 -15.59 32.58
CA PRO A 757 -2.85 -15.98 33.96
C PRO A 757 -3.86 -15.26 34.84
N ASP A 758 -4.31 -15.96 35.88
CA ASP A 758 -5.07 -15.39 36.98
C ASP A 758 -4.31 -15.55 38.29
N LEU A 759 -4.64 -14.68 39.25
CA LEU A 759 -4.11 -14.76 40.60
C LEU A 759 -5.18 -15.39 41.47
N ILE A 760 -4.87 -16.54 42.06
CA ILE A 760 -5.82 -17.31 42.86
C ILE A 760 -5.27 -17.53 44.26
N SER A 761 -6.16 -17.84 45.20
CA SER A 761 -5.73 -18.27 46.53
C SER A 761 -5.25 -19.72 46.49
N VAL A 762 -4.17 -20.01 47.20
CA VAL A 762 -3.69 -21.38 47.42
C VAL A 762 -4.77 -22.19 48.14
N GLU A 763 -4.99 -23.43 47.71
CA GLU A 763 -5.95 -24.36 48.32
C GLU A 763 -5.75 -24.41 49.85
N SER A 764 -6.84 -24.28 50.63
CA SER A 764 -6.91 -24.21 52.11
C SER A 764 -6.70 -22.84 52.79
N GLN A 765 -6.51 -21.75 52.05
CA GLN A 765 -6.44 -20.40 52.62
C GLN A 765 -7.80 -19.68 52.62
N THR A 766 -7.99 -18.72 53.52
CA THR A 766 -9.20 -17.88 53.61
C THR A 766 -9.05 -16.55 52.85
N VAL A 767 -8.13 -16.51 51.90
CA VAL A 767 -7.81 -15.32 51.10
C VAL A 767 -8.74 -15.26 49.89
N SER A 768 -9.28 -14.08 49.61
CA SER A 768 -10.10 -13.82 48.43
C SER A 768 -9.38 -12.89 47.48
N VAL A 769 -9.35 -13.27 46.20
CA VAL A 769 -8.85 -12.45 45.09
C VAL A 769 -10.03 -12.13 44.19
N ALA A 770 -10.57 -10.92 44.32
CA ALA A 770 -11.77 -10.49 43.60
C ALA A 770 -11.80 -8.97 43.45
N ASP A 771 -12.43 -8.48 42.38
CA ASP A 771 -12.68 -7.05 42.15
C ASP A 771 -11.43 -6.15 42.21
N GLY A 772 -10.27 -6.69 41.82
CA GLY A 772 -8.99 -5.98 41.89
C GLY A 772 -8.41 -5.87 43.30
N TYR A 773 -8.95 -6.61 44.27
CA TYR A 773 -8.51 -6.61 45.66
C TYR A 773 -8.09 -8.00 46.14
N ILE A 774 -7.16 -8.02 47.10
CA ILE A 774 -6.78 -9.21 47.86
C ILE A 774 -7.18 -8.97 49.32
N THR A 775 -8.10 -9.78 49.83
CA THR A 775 -8.67 -9.66 51.17
C THR A 775 -8.51 -10.97 51.95
N GLY A 776 -8.64 -10.93 53.27
CA GLY A 776 -8.52 -12.13 54.12
C GLY A 776 -7.08 -12.54 54.45
N LEU A 777 -6.09 -11.73 54.08
CA LEU A 777 -4.70 -11.93 54.49
C LEU A 777 -4.54 -11.69 56.00
N PRO A 778 -3.74 -12.50 56.71
CA PRO A 778 -3.44 -12.24 58.10
C PRO A 778 -2.52 -11.01 58.25
N GLN A 779 -2.64 -10.32 59.38
CA GLN A 779 -1.71 -9.25 59.75
C GLN A 779 -0.26 -9.77 59.74
N LYS A 780 0.69 -8.94 59.30
CA LYS A 780 2.12 -9.30 59.19
C LYS A 780 2.42 -10.53 58.32
N ALA A 781 1.64 -10.79 57.27
CA ALA A 781 1.92 -11.86 56.32
C ALA A 781 3.30 -11.66 55.64
N ALA A 782 4.29 -12.50 55.98
CA ALA A 782 5.67 -12.31 55.55
C ALA A 782 5.96 -12.69 54.09
N ASN A 783 5.16 -13.58 53.49
CA ASN A 783 5.36 -14.06 52.12
C ASN A 783 4.02 -14.39 51.46
N LEU A 784 3.66 -13.64 50.40
CA LEU A 784 2.39 -13.86 49.68
C LEU A 784 2.37 -15.17 48.88
N ASN A 785 3.52 -15.77 48.57
CA ASN A 785 3.58 -17.08 47.90
C ASN A 785 3.01 -18.22 48.76
N LEU A 786 2.72 -18.00 50.04
CA LEU A 786 2.03 -18.95 50.91
C LEU A 786 0.51 -18.88 50.78
N TYR A 787 -0.01 -17.78 50.21
CA TYR A 787 -1.44 -17.47 50.18
C TYR A 787 -2.00 -17.40 48.76
N LEU A 788 -1.14 -17.07 47.80
CA LEU A 788 -1.48 -16.79 46.42
C LEU A 788 -0.61 -17.63 45.49
N GLU A 789 -1.23 -18.10 44.41
CA GLU A 789 -0.57 -18.75 43.28
C GLU A 789 -1.14 -18.23 41.96
N THR A 790 -0.46 -18.55 40.86
CA THR A 790 -0.83 -18.09 39.53
C THR A 790 -1.17 -19.26 38.61
N THR A 791 -2.18 -19.06 37.77
CA THR A 791 -2.52 -20.02 36.73
C THR A 791 -1.71 -19.76 35.45
N ASN A 792 -1.76 -20.71 34.50
CA ASN A 792 -1.30 -20.53 33.12
C ASN A 792 0.15 -20.05 32.97
N GLY A 793 1.03 -20.50 33.87
CA GLY A 793 2.47 -20.19 33.82
C GLY A 793 2.83 -18.73 34.12
N GLY A 794 1.86 -17.91 34.55
CA GLY A 794 2.13 -16.55 34.99
C GLY A 794 2.91 -16.50 36.29
N TYR A 795 3.34 -15.31 36.68
CA TYR A 795 3.97 -15.05 37.97
C TYR A 795 3.53 -13.69 38.51
N PHE A 796 3.67 -13.47 39.82
CA PHE A 796 3.37 -12.18 40.41
C PHE A 796 4.55 -11.58 41.16
N ARG A 797 4.53 -10.25 41.29
CA ARG A 797 5.43 -9.48 42.16
C ARG A 797 4.59 -8.61 43.08
N TYR A 798 5.14 -8.21 44.21
CA TYR A 798 4.45 -7.34 45.16
C TYR A 798 5.45 -6.45 45.89
N ASP A 799 4.98 -5.31 46.38
CA ASP A 799 5.79 -4.36 47.15
C ASP A 799 5.74 -4.66 48.66
N ASN A 800 4.69 -4.22 49.35
CA ASN A 800 4.48 -4.37 50.78
C ASN A 800 3.19 -5.16 51.03
N VAL A 801 3.19 -5.95 52.10
CA VAL A 801 2.01 -6.72 52.51
C VAL A 801 1.24 -5.95 53.58
N CYS A 802 0.61 -4.86 53.15
CA CYS A 802 -0.22 -3.97 53.96
C CYS A 802 -1.40 -3.44 53.16
N THR A 803 -2.38 -2.82 53.81
CA THR A 803 -3.48 -2.16 53.09
C THR A 803 -2.93 -1.05 52.18
N GLY A 804 -3.28 -1.14 50.89
CA GLY A 804 -2.78 -0.25 49.84
C GLY A 804 -1.58 -0.81 49.05
N GLY A 805 -0.92 -1.85 49.56
CA GLY A 805 0.14 -2.58 48.84
C GLY A 805 -0.37 -3.18 47.52
N GLN A 806 0.51 -3.31 46.54
CA GLN A 806 0.19 -3.75 45.19
C GLN A 806 0.73 -5.14 44.89
N VAL A 807 -0.08 -5.96 44.25
CA VAL A 807 0.32 -7.23 43.63
C VAL A 807 0.16 -7.12 42.12
N LEU A 808 1.25 -7.32 41.40
CA LEU A 808 1.37 -7.17 39.95
C LEU A 808 1.44 -8.56 39.31
N LEU A 809 0.45 -8.90 38.47
CA LEU A 809 0.35 -10.19 37.79
C LEU A 809 0.94 -10.10 36.37
N TYR A 810 1.87 -10.99 36.05
CA TYR A 810 2.59 -11.04 34.79
C TYR A 810 2.31 -12.33 34.02
N THR A 811 2.33 -12.23 32.69
CA THR A 811 2.45 -13.40 31.80
C THR A 811 3.82 -14.07 31.96
N ALA A 812 3.96 -15.30 31.47
CA ALA A 812 5.25 -15.98 31.38
C ALA A 812 6.31 -15.16 30.61
N ASP A 813 5.87 -14.37 29.61
CA ASP A 813 6.72 -13.49 28.79
C ASP A 813 7.07 -12.16 29.49
N GLY A 814 6.56 -11.96 30.71
CA GLY A 814 6.84 -10.80 31.53
C GLY A 814 6.05 -9.55 31.15
N VAL A 815 4.86 -9.70 30.56
CA VAL A 815 3.94 -8.58 30.32
C VAL A 815 3.03 -8.40 31.53
N LEU A 816 2.91 -7.19 32.06
CA LEU A 816 1.99 -6.90 33.16
C LEU A 816 0.54 -6.90 32.66
N VAL A 817 -0.28 -7.79 33.20
CA VAL A 817 -1.68 -7.98 32.74
C VAL A 817 -2.73 -7.52 33.74
N ARG A 818 -2.42 -7.53 35.05
CA ARG A 818 -3.36 -7.10 36.07
C ARG A 818 -2.66 -6.59 37.33
N ARG A 819 -3.32 -5.69 38.05
CA ARG A 819 -2.90 -5.19 39.37
C ARG A 819 -3.98 -5.51 40.39
N TYR A 820 -3.55 -5.87 41.59
CA TYR A 820 -4.41 -6.09 42.74
C TYR A 820 -3.94 -5.22 43.90
N THR A 821 -4.89 -4.67 44.67
CA THR A 821 -4.61 -3.91 45.89
C THR A 821 -4.88 -4.79 47.11
N ILE A 822 -3.93 -4.86 48.04
CA ILE A 822 -4.08 -5.59 49.29
C ILE A 822 -4.96 -4.80 50.25
N ILE A 823 -5.87 -5.49 50.93
CA ILE A 823 -6.69 -4.97 52.02
C ILE A 823 -6.51 -5.92 53.21
N ILE A 824 -5.85 -5.42 54.25
CA ILE A 824 -5.76 -6.09 55.55
C ILE A 824 -6.84 -5.50 56.45
N LYS A 825 -7.71 -6.36 56.96
CA LYS A 825 -8.82 -5.96 57.83
C LYS A 825 -8.29 -5.14 59.02
N GLY A 826 -8.83 -3.94 59.20
CA GLY A 826 -8.49 -3.02 60.29
C GLY A 826 -7.19 -2.23 60.11
N ASP A 827 -6.37 -2.49 59.09
CA ASP A 827 -5.17 -1.70 58.78
C ASP A 827 -5.58 -0.52 57.88
N VAL A 828 -5.80 0.65 58.48
CA VAL A 828 -6.25 1.86 57.77
C VAL A 828 -5.15 2.91 57.63
N ASN A 829 -3.98 2.64 58.22
CA ASN A 829 -2.80 3.49 58.16
C ASN A 829 -1.73 2.96 57.17
N GLY A 830 -1.84 1.71 56.74
CA GLY A 830 -0.96 1.07 55.75
C GLY A 830 0.32 0.45 56.33
N ASP A 831 0.38 0.16 57.63
CA ASP A 831 1.55 -0.45 58.29
C ASP A 831 1.52 -1.99 58.34
N GLY A 832 0.42 -2.60 57.89
CA GLY A 832 0.22 -4.05 57.82
C GLY A 832 -0.30 -4.68 59.11
N VAL A 833 -0.67 -3.86 60.10
CA VAL A 833 -1.18 -4.26 61.42
C VAL A 833 -2.47 -3.47 61.71
N ALA A 834 -3.39 -4.08 62.45
CA ALA A 834 -4.55 -3.36 62.99
C ALA A 834 -4.32 -3.10 64.47
N ASP A 835 -4.16 -1.84 64.87
CA ASP A 835 -3.89 -1.45 66.26
C ASP A 835 -4.64 -0.19 66.74
N GLY A 836 -4.23 0.36 67.87
CA GLY A 836 -4.85 1.56 68.45
C GLY A 836 -4.73 2.82 67.58
N CYS A 837 -3.72 2.91 66.71
CA CYS A 837 -3.57 4.01 65.75
C CYS A 837 -4.65 3.93 64.67
N ASP A 838 -4.94 2.73 64.18
CA ASP A 838 -6.02 2.48 63.22
C ASP A 838 -7.38 2.81 63.81
N ALA A 839 -7.63 2.42 65.06
CA ALA A 839 -8.86 2.75 65.77
C ALA A 839 -9.14 4.26 65.83
N VAL A 840 -8.10 5.09 65.98
CA VAL A 840 -8.23 6.55 65.96
C VAL A 840 -8.61 7.07 64.58
N ILE A 841 -8.04 6.50 63.52
CA ILE A 841 -8.34 6.86 62.12
C ILE A 841 -9.78 6.45 61.77
N ILE A 842 -10.21 5.23 62.15
CA ILE A 842 -11.59 4.76 61.95
C ILE A 842 -12.59 5.68 62.65
N ASN A 843 -12.32 6.09 63.89
CA ASN A 843 -13.17 7.05 64.60
C ASN A 843 -13.25 8.42 63.90
N ALA A 844 -12.13 8.91 63.36
CA ALA A 844 -12.12 10.14 62.58
C ALA A 844 -12.94 10.00 61.28
N MET A 845 -12.92 8.82 60.65
CA MET A 845 -13.74 8.51 59.48
C MET A 845 -15.23 8.42 59.83
N ALA A 846 -15.59 7.70 60.90
CA ALA A 846 -16.96 7.56 61.40
C ALA A 846 -17.58 8.92 61.80
N ALA A 847 -16.77 9.83 62.34
CA ALA A 847 -17.17 11.19 62.67
C ALA A 847 -17.25 12.13 61.44
N GLY A 848 -16.93 11.64 60.23
CA GLY A 848 -16.90 12.45 59.00
C GLY A 848 -15.77 13.47 58.95
N MET A 849 -14.73 13.31 59.77
CA MET A 849 -13.60 14.24 59.87
C MET A 849 -12.47 13.91 58.90
N LEU A 850 -12.46 12.70 58.33
CA LEU A 850 -11.44 12.20 57.42
C LEU A 850 -12.06 11.33 56.32
N THR A 851 -11.59 11.47 55.09
CA THR A 851 -11.95 10.59 53.97
C THR A 851 -10.67 10.06 53.33
N LEU A 852 -10.58 8.74 53.22
CA LEU A 852 -9.43 8.04 52.67
C LEU A 852 -9.77 7.36 51.33
N PRO A 853 -8.76 6.95 50.54
CA PRO A 853 -8.95 6.08 49.39
C PRO A 853 -9.82 4.84 49.69
N GLU A 854 -10.51 4.33 48.67
CA GLU A 854 -11.50 3.26 48.79
C GLU A 854 -10.98 2.00 49.51
N TYR A 855 -9.74 1.59 49.26
CA TYR A 855 -9.14 0.41 49.89
C TYR A 855 -8.97 0.56 51.41
N TYR A 856 -8.71 1.77 51.92
CA TYR A 856 -8.71 2.04 53.36
C TYR A 856 -10.12 2.08 53.95
N ILE A 857 -11.12 2.54 53.17
CA ILE A 857 -12.52 2.45 53.60
C ILE A 857 -12.93 0.99 53.74
N LYS A 858 -12.60 0.14 52.77
CA LYS A 858 -12.85 -1.31 52.85
C LYS A 858 -12.10 -1.99 54.00
N ALA A 859 -10.90 -1.51 54.35
CA ALA A 859 -10.17 -2.01 55.52
C ALA A 859 -10.79 -1.56 56.86
N ALA A 860 -11.39 -0.35 56.87
CA ALA A 860 -12.03 0.25 58.03
C ALA A 860 -13.38 -0.40 58.37
N ASP A 861 -14.09 -0.96 57.39
CA ASP A 861 -15.36 -1.69 57.59
C ASP A 861 -15.04 -3.09 58.14
N THR A 862 -14.83 -3.17 59.46
CA THR A 862 -14.34 -4.39 60.10
C THR A 862 -15.46 -5.37 60.43
N ASP A 863 -16.72 -4.96 60.44
CA ASP A 863 -17.86 -5.88 60.56
C ASP A 863 -18.51 -6.24 59.21
N ALA A 864 -18.06 -5.60 58.12
CA ALA A 864 -18.50 -5.82 56.75
C ALA A 864 -19.98 -5.50 56.52
N ASP A 865 -20.52 -4.51 57.25
CA ASP A 865 -21.91 -4.06 57.13
C ASP A 865 -22.10 -2.96 56.05
N GLY A 866 -21.01 -2.44 55.50
CA GLY A 866 -20.98 -1.41 54.47
C GLY A 866 -20.93 0.03 54.99
N ASN A 867 -20.87 0.25 56.30
CA ASN A 867 -20.78 1.57 56.93
C ASN A 867 -19.56 1.63 57.86
N ILE A 868 -18.94 2.81 57.94
CA ILE A 868 -17.86 3.06 58.91
C ILE A 868 -18.46 3.75 60.13
N THR A 869 -18.53 3.04 61.25
CA THR A 869 -19.09 3.56 62.50
C THR A 869 -18.10 3.41 63.66
N GLU A 870 -18.48 3.89 64.85
CA GLU A 870 -17.63 3.72 66.04
C GLU A 870 -17.43 2.24 66.41
N SER A 871 -18.32 1.31 66.03
CA SER A 871 -18.13 -0.12 66.34
C SER A 871 -16.96 -0.76 65.59
N ASP A 872 -16.58 -0.21 64.44
CA ASP A 872 -15.47 -0.71 63.65
C ASP A 872 -14.11 -0.55 64.33
N ASN A 873 -14.00 0.38 65.27
CA ASN A 873 -12.77 0.58 66.04
C ASN A 873 -12.50 -0.58 67.03
N GLU A 874 -13.50 -1.41 67.33
CA GLU A 874 -13.35 -2.49 68.31
C GLU A 874 -12.35 -3.54 67.83
N TYR A 875 -12.32 -3.84 66.53
CA TYR A 875 -11.42 -4.86 65.98
C TYR A 875 -9.94 -4.45 66.11
N PRO A 876 -9.50 -3.25 65.67
CA PRO A 876 -8.11 -2.83 65.86
C PRO A 876 -7.73 -2.65 67.34
N ILE A 877 -8.65 -2.16 68.20
CA ILE A 877 -8.42 -2.08 69.65
C ILE A 877 -8.13 -3.47 70.23
N ASN A 878 -8.96 -4.46 69.90
CA ASN A 878 -8.81 -5.83 70.40
C ASN A 878 -7.54 -6.50 69.86
N CYS A 879 -7.16 -6.21 68.61
CA CYS A 879 -5.91 -6.71 68.02
C CYS A 879 -4.68 -6.11 68.72
N GLY A 880 -4.68 -4.82 69.04
CA GLY A 880 -3.59 -4.15 69.77
C GLY A 880 -3.44 -4.60 71.22
N LEU A 881 -4.51 -5.09 71.86
CA LEU A 881 -4.48 -5.63 73.23
C LEU A 881 -3.95 -7.09 73.31
N GLY A 882 -3.87 -7.77 72.17
CA GLY A 882 -3.37 -9.15 72.04
C GLY A 882 -1.91 -9.28 71.58
N LEU A 883 -1.21 -8.16 71.41
CA LEU A 883 0.21 -8.09 71.03
C LEU A 883 1.17 -8.05 72.24
#